data_AF-A0A971LMZ6-F1
#
_entry.id   AF-A0A971LMZ6-F1
#
_cell.length_a   1.000
_cell.length_b   1.000
_cell.length_c   1.000
_cell.angle_alpha   90.00
_cell.angle_beta   90.00
_cell.angle_gamma   90.00
#
_symmetry.space_group_name_H-M   'P 1'
#
loop_
_entity.id
_entity.type
_entity.pdbx_description
1 polymer ?
#
loop_
_entity_poly.entity_id
_entity_poly.type
_entity_poly.pdbx_seq_one_letter_code
_entity_poly.pdbx_strand_id
1 'polypeptide(L)'
;MCDLISAEIAVNPSLANHLGVRNNDYGTMPTIRDYCIPLAIRGTATLIDWWEKRYARDIITVKGSIENYTSGLENASVQLNSYTSVIGISDVNAEGEFAFDIPVFAQSYQTMASLFIDVEGYHPINVSSISISYPENYSGNYERNIGSFILEPLNSTTGLHVNRDGSNSSFSSIMEAVNYALQNEIDIVTIWPGTYSEKIEFNVPDTADINSRNFEIRGRYANGSTILNRPPYQDTNYIIVRNTTDNHGFKNLIFKNLVLNGFYGDSIDAPRGFLIGQNCANNVLLQNCEIKNFVDPRVTAGGIRDGVAVLSLSNTTLNGCSILNNSGSPGLESSLDSGSRGVISISGNSTITNCDIRNNKSRYGAIYIYTLNQYDSYDVEISGNYFENNTSHTPVNSPGFDIYAHCCYPILDQSITCVIKNNIFTRSYGTTNGAVVNLTRIHDAKLSNNTFINNHSNPTVHLRAIELNELTGSEQRQGLEQYETYNTFIKNNVFSSYNTAVFDNILDNESSVSFGRNLFWNNAVAFQENGQATVPSNSLFEDPLLGENYIPIWNSSAISPCIDSGIGDLDPDGTPPDIGAKKVQNHKYWDYTFENQNDVDKWYWVSYPVLNSITDNALLASEFFKELLTIHLDSDDNPTPSYLDEIRWYNHEGEYSIFWNDSSWCGTASSHIVTSPQGYKVKLQSRINPNFSWPITLVESGLKTPDSMQFPIYGGMENWLGYFKENAANPRDAFRAIWDDITMIRTKSWCILRDANSGELVGKSGPISFGDMVIVTTYNDHNFQWGNASPDIISIKKISDRFVFDEKPDYIPVYISLPDSLVGTVTEVGIYVNGACKGAVVVDDSFEQISTYVDSAEELIHGDVQLAFCYEDSKHAGNQLQTMLLQPNQLQARQNRAGYPYFEVKLTQDDLQSVIPPEFALMQNYPNPFNPSTTIAFSLPEESLVRLDIFNIKGQLVKNLLDSEMPMGLHSVVWNGRDMNNMAVSSGVYFYRISSFKNTITNKMLLMK
;
A
#
# COMPACT_ATOMS: atom_id res chain seq x y z
N MET A 1 -19.57 -73.60 7.90
CA MET A 1 -19.93 -72.73 6.76
C MET A 1 -18.87 -71.64 6.72
N CYS A 2 -17.93 -71.72 5.77
CA CYS A 2 -16.97 -70.64 5.54
C CYS A 2 -17.70 -69.57 4.73
N ASP A 3 -18.02 -68.44 5.37
CA ASP A 3 -18.58 -67.31 4.63
C ASP A 3 -17.43 -66.64 3.88
N LEU A 4 -17.41 -66.83 2.56
CA LEU A 4 -16.52 -66.11 1.66
C LEU A 4 -17.01 -64.66 1.60
N ILE A 5 -16.32 -63.74 2.28
CA ILE A 5 -16.55 -62.31 2.13
C ILE A 5 -15.61 -61.83 1.02
N SER A 6 -16.11 -61.77 -0.22
CA SER A 6 -15.41 -61.10 -1.32
C SER A 6 -15.55 -59.58 -1.13
N ALA A 7 -14.46 -58.87 -0.90
CA ALA A 7 -14.44 -57.41 -1.01
C ALA A 7 -14.20 -57.06 -2.49
N GLU A 8 -15.23 -56.56 -3.20
CA GLU A 8 -15.04 -55.97 -4.52
C GLU A 8 -14.29 -54.64 -4.38
N ILE A 9 -13.12 -54.56 -5.01
CA ILE A 9 -12.27 -53.37 -5.05
C ILE A 9 -12.89 -52.39 -6.05
N ALA A 10 -13.65 -51.41 -5.57
CA ALA A 10 -14.16 -50.33 -6.40
C ALA A 10 -13.06 -49.28 -6.63
N VAL A 11 -12.40 -49.34 -7.79
CA VAL A 11 -11.56 -48.23 -8.28
C VAL A 11 -12.48 -47.11 -8.76
N ASN A 12 -12.28 -45.88 -8.26
CA ASN A 12 -13.09 -44.72 -8.63
C ASN A 12 -13.01 -44.47 -10.16
N PRO A 13 -14.12 -44.56 -10.90
CA PRO A 13 -14.14 -44.60 -12.37
C PRO A 13 -14.10 -43.22 -13.05
N SER A 14 -13.62 -42.16 -12.37
CA SER A 14 -13.57 -40.79 -12.91
C SER A 14 -12.63 -40.59 -14.12
N LEU A 15 -11.96 -41.64 -14.60
CA LEU A 15 -11.14 -41.66 -15.82
C LEU A 15 -11.92 -42.03 -17.11
N ALA A 16 -13.22 -42.33 -17.03
CA ALA A 16 -14.03 -42.80 -18.18
C ALA A 16 -14.69 -41.69 -19.01
N ASN A 17 -14.03 -40.54 -19.24
CA ASN A 17 -14.62 -39.38 -19.93
C ASN A 17 -14.34 -39.32 -21.45
N HIS A 18 -14.29 -40.47 -22.14
CA HIS A 18 -14.47 -40.50 -23.59
C HIS A 18 -15.56 -41.50 -24.00
N LEU A 19 -16.71 -40.92 -24.38
CA LEU A 19 -17.79 -41.44 -25.25
C LEU A 19 -18.67 -42.60 -24.74
N GLY A 20 -19.76 -42.21 -24.06
CA GLY A 20 -21.16 -42.62 -24.24
C GLY A 20 -21.55 -44.09 -24.51
N VAL A 21 -22.32 -44.67 -23.58
CA VAL A 21 -23.66 -45.30 -23.73
C VAL A 21 -24.06 -45.93 -22.38
N ARG A 22 -25.34 -45.76 -21.96
CA ARG A 22 -25.94 -46.44 -20.78
C ARG A 22 -26.49 -47.81 -21.17
N ASN A 23 -26.54 -48.77 -20.23
CA ASN A 23 -27.73 -49.63 -20.09
C ASN A 23 -27.93 -50.18 -18.67
N ASN A 24 -29.21 -50.27 -18.28
CA ASN A 24 -29.70 -50.99 -17.10
C ASN A 24 -30.15 -52.40 -17.53
N ASP A 25 -30.10 -53.33 -16.57
CA ASP A 25 -30.64 -54.70 -16.54
C ASP A 25 -29.80 -55.87 -17.11
N TYR A 26 -29.59 -56.84 -16.21
CA TYR A 26 -29.13 -58.23 -16.32
C TYR A 26 -28.08 -58.60 -17.39
N GLY A 27 -26.86 -58.86 -16.92
CA GLY A 27 -25.83 -59.61 -17.65
C GLY A 27 -24.41 -59.15 -17.32
N THR A 28 -23.60 -60.09 -16.81
CA THR A 28 -22.11 -60.08 -16.76
C THR A 28 -21.42 -58.73 -17.00
N MET A 29 -20.82 -58.14 -15.96
CA MET A 29 -19.81 -57.09 -16.15
C MET A 29 -18.58 -57.66 -16.89
N PRO A 30 -17.90 -56.85 -17.73
CA PRO A 30 -16.72 -57.31 -18.43
C PRO A 30 -15.59 -57.51 -17.42
N THR A 31 -14.98 -58.68 -17.44
CA THR A 31 -13.61 -58.87 -16.97
C THR A 31 -12.71 -57.80 -17.58
N ILE A 32 -12.18 -56.91 -16.75
CA ILE A 32 -10.99 -56.14 -17.08
C ILE A 32 -9.84 -57.14 -17.04
N ARG A 33 -9.47 -57.69 -18.21
CA ARG A 33 -8.20 -58.40 -18.40
C ARG A 33 -7.20 -57.41 -18.99
N ASP A 34 -5.98 -57.47 -18.46
CA ASP A 34 -4.73 -56.94 -19.02
C ASP A 34 -4.47 -55.43 -18.87
N TYR A 35 -4.29 -54.94 -17.64
CA TYR A 35 -3.41 -53.79 -17.37
C TYR A 35 -2.63 -53.98 -16.05
N CYS A 36 -1.31 -54.14 -16.14
CA CYS A 36 -0.39 -54.09 -14.99
C CYS A 36 -0.11 -52.62 -14.65
N ILE A 37 -0.60 -52.15 -13.50
CA ILE A 37 -0.18 -50.87 -12.91
C ILE A 37 0.83 -51.21 -11.81
N PRO A 38 2.07 -50.69 -11.84
CA PRO A 38 3.03 -50.90 -10.76
C PRO A 38 2.56 -50.14 -9.52
N LEU A 39 1.98 -50.85 -8.55
CA LEU A 39 1.46 -50.28 -7.31
C LEU A 39 2.33 -50.73 -6.13
N ALA A 40 2.83 -49.78 -5.35
CA ALA A 40 3.06 -50.01 -3.93
C ALA A 40 1.68 -50.00 -3.26
N ILE A 41 1.19 -51.16 -2.83
CA ILE A 41 -0.14 -51.27 -2.22
C ILE A 41 -0.07 -50.96 -0.72
N ARG A 42 -0.88 -50.00 -0.26
CA ARG A 42 -1.28 -49.86 1.15
C ARG A 42 -2.73 -50.31 1.29
N GLY A 43 -2.95 -51.41 2.01
CA GLY A 43 -4.28 -51.84 2.47
C GLY A 43 -4.46 -51.54 3.95
N THR A 44 -5.44 -50.72 4.32
CA THR A 44 -5.81 -50.49 5.73
C THR A 44 -7.09 -51.26 6.03
N ALA A 45 -7.07 -52.16 7.02
CA ALA A 45 -8.25 -52.85 7.50
C ALA A 45 -8.57 -52.40 8.94
N THR A 46 -9.83 -52.08 9.20
CA THR A 46 -10.30 -51.76 10.56
C THR A 46 -11.03 -52.98 11.11
N LEU A 47 -10.40 -53.73 12.01
CA LEU A 47 -11.10 -54.75 12.79
C LEU A 47 -11.82 -54.07 13.96
N ILE A 48 -13.14 -53.99 13.86
CA ILE A 48 -13.99 -53.59 14.99
C ILE A 48 -14.47 -54.87 15.63
N ASP A 49 -13.89 -55.24 16.78
CA ASP A 49 -14.40 -56.35 17.57
C ASP A 49 -14.80 -55.84 18.96
N TRP A 50 -16.07 -56.00 19.32
CA TRP A 50 -16.63 -55.61 20.61
C TRP A 50 -16.73 -56.86 21.48
N TRP A 51 -15.71 -57.13 22.30
CA TRP A 51 -15.66 -58.36 23.10
C TRP A 51 -15.80 -58.10 24.60
N GLU A 52 -16.79 -58.75 25.22
CA GLU A 52 -16.76 -59.09 26.64
C GLU A 52 -16.32 -60.55 26.85
N LYS A 53 -15.22 -60.68 27.61
CA LYS A 53 -14.57 -61.87 28.21
C LYS A 53 -15.19 -63.26 27.96
N ARG A 54 -14.35 -64.17 27.42
CA ARG A 54 -14.02 -65.43 28.12
C ARG A 54 -12.70 -66.07 27.64
N TYR A 55 -12.09 -66.81 28.56
CA TYR A 55 -10.79 -67.45 28.47
C TYR A 55 -10.75 -68.62 27.49
N ALA A 56 -10.11 -68.42 26.34
CA ALA A 56 -9.38 -69.43 25.59
C ALA A 56 -8.28 -68.72 24.81
N ARG A 57 -7.07 -69.32 24.71
CA ARG A 57 -6.02 -68.85 23.81
C ARG A 57 -6.43 -69.20 22.38
N ASP A 58 -7.43 -68.51 21.86
CA ASP A 58 -7.88 -68.71 20.50
C ASP A 58 -6.90 -68.01 19.55
N ILE A 59 -6.47 -68.73 18.52
CA ILE A 59 -5.63 -68.22 17.44
C ILE A 59 -6.55 -67.95 16.26
N ILE A 60 -6.50 -66.75 15.70
CA ILE A 60 -7.19 -66.41 14.45
C ILE A 60 -6.18 -66.55 13.32
N THR A 61 -6.48 -67.38 12.32
CA THR A 61 -5.62 -67.54 11.14
C THR A 61 -6.13 -66.62 10.03
N VAL A 62 -5.30 -65.66 9.63
CA VAL A 62 -5.55 -64.80 8.46
C VAL A 62 -4.93 -65.48 7.24
N LYS A 63 -5.69 -65.62 6.16
CA LYS A 63 -5.24 -66.24 4.90
C LYS A 63 -5.56 -65.35 3.71
N GLY A 64 -4.59 -65.06 2.86
CA GLY A 64 -4.82 -64.29 1.65
C GLY A 64 -4.13 -64.90 0.44
N SER A 65 -4.58 -64.49 -0.74
CA SER A 65 -4.01 -64.90 -2.02
C SER A 65 -3.68 -63.67 -2.87
N ILE A 66 -2.48 -63.66 -3.43
CA ILE A 66 -1.98 -62.66 -4.37
C ILE A 66 -2.05 -63.27 -5.78
N GLU A 67 -2.78 -62.63 -6.69
CA GLU A 67 -2.88 -63.08 -8.08
C GLU A 67 -1.71 -62.55 -8.94
N ASN A 68 -1.36 -63.30 -9.98
CA ASN A 68 -0.19 -63.07 -10.85
C ASN A 68 1.17 -63.16 -10.13
N TYR A 69 1.32 -64.14 -9.24
CA TYR A 69 2.61 -64.50 -8.65
C TYR A 69 3.55 -65.07 -9.73
N THR A 70 4.30 -64.20 -10.41
CA THR A 70 5.32 -64.60 -11.38
C THR A 70 6.64 -64.98 -10.70
N SER A 71 7.38 -65.93 -11.28
CA SER A 71 8.70 -66.37 -10.83
C SER A 71 9.63 -65.17 -10.60
N GLY A 72 9.89 -64.84 -9.34
CA GLY A 72 10.61 -63.63 -8.92
C GLY A 72 10.21 -63.11 -7.53
N LEU A 73 9.05 -63.53 -7.01
CA LEU A 73 8.52 -63.12 -5.70
C LEU A 73 8.89 -64.05 -4.54
N GLU A 74 9.85 -64.97 -4.71
CA GLU A 74 10.19 -66.06 -3.76
C GLU A 74 10.62 -65.61 -2.34
N ASN A 75 10.76 -64.30 -2.11
CA ASN A 75 11.11 -63.69 -0.82
C ASN A 75 10.04 -62.69 -0.31
N ALA A 76 8.84 -62.66 -0.89
CA ALA A 76 7.80 -61.74 -0.45
C ALA A 76 7.30 -62.12 0.95
N SER A 77 7.28 -61.18 1.89
CA SER A 77 6.70 -61.39 3.23
C SER A 77 5.50 -60.48 3.45
N VAL A 78 4.46 -61.05 4.06
CA VAL A 78 3.25 -60.34 4.44
C VAL A 78 3.26 -60.12 5.94
N GLN A 79 3.26 -58.86 6.35
CA GLN A 79 3.29 -58.45 7.75
C GLN A 79 1.98 -57.78 8.14
N LEU A 80 1.51 -58.10 9.34
CA LEU A 80 0.40 -57.43 10.00
C LEU A 80 0.93 -56.61 11.17
N ASN A 81 0.76 -55.30 11.10
CA ASN A 81 1.25 -54.37 12.12
C ASN A 81 0.11 -53.73 12.91
N SER A 82 0.29 -53.59 14.23
CA SER A 82 -0.46 -52.65 15.07
C SER A 82 0.15 -51.25 14.94
N TYR A 83 -0.43 -50.27 15.63
CA TYR A 83 0.15 -48.93 15.75
C TYR A 83 1.59 -48.89 16.30
N THR A 84 2.05 -49.90 17.05
CA THR A 84 3.33 -49.85 17.76
C THR A 84 4.21 -51.10 17.59
N SER A 85 3.73 -52.17 16.95
CA SER A 85 4.49 -53.42 16.77
C SER A 85 3.96 -54.31 15.65
N VAL A 86 4.83 -55.16 15.10
CA VAL A 86 4.44 -56.29 14.22
C VAL A 86 3.72 -57.35 15.06
N ILE A 87 2.53 -57.76 14.63
CA ILE A 87 1.66 -58.73 15.32
C ILE A 87 1.68 -60.10 14.62
N GLY A 88 1.96 -60.14 13.31
CA GLY A 88 2.08 -61.39 12.55
C GLY A 88 2.91 -61.21 11.29
N ILE A 89 3.63 -62.25 10.88
CA ILE A 89 4.41 -62.29 9.64
C ILE A 89 4.25 -63.68 9.00
N SER A 90 4.10 -63.72 7.68
CA SER A 90 4.13 -64.94 6.87
C SER A 90 4.87 -64.67 5.59
N ASP A 91 5.72 -65.59 5.18
CA ASP A 91 6.23 -65.60 3.81
C ASP A 91 5.09 -65.99 2.86
N VAL A 92 5.15 -65.48 1.63
CA VAL A 92 4.22 -65.85 0.54
C VAL A 92 4.77 -67.11 -0.13
N ASN A 93 3.92 -68.12 -0.30
CA ASN A 93 4.33 -69.37 -0.95
C ASN A 93 4.42 -69.22 -2.48
N ALA A 94 4.89 -70.28 -3.15
CA ALA A 94 5.08 -70.31 -4.60
C ALA A 94 3.77 -70.13 -5.40
N GLU A 95 2.62 -70.34 -4.77
CA GLU A 95 1.28 -70.14 -5.33
C GLU A 95 0.69 -68.75 -5.04
N GLY A 96 1.44 -67.85 -4.37
CA GLY A 96 0.98 -66.51 -4.02
C GLY A 96 0.10 -66.45 -2.75
N GLU A 97 0.03 -67.53 -1.97
CA GLU A 97 -0.76 -67.61 -0.75
C GLU A 97 0.08 -67.32 0.49
N PHE A 98 -0.52 -66.68 1.48
CA PHE A 98 0.10 -66.43 2.79
C PHE A 98 -0.87 -66.76 3.92
N ALA A 99 -0.32 -67.18 5.07
CA ALA A 99 -1.11 -67.48 6.26
C ALA A 99 -0.33 -67.20 7.54
N PHE A 100 -0.89 -66.40 8.44
CA PHE A 100 -0.32 -66.18 9.77
C PHE A 100 -1.37 -66.25 10.87
N ASP A 101 -0.90 -66.70 12.02
CA ASP A 101 -1.68 -66.99 13.21
C ASP A 101 -1.57 -65.83 14.21
N ILE A 102 -2.70 -65.22 14.55
CA ILE A 102 -2.78 -64.10 15.50
C ILE A 102 -3.33 -64.61 16.84
N PRO A 103 -2.56 -64.53 17.94
CA PRO A 103 -3.09 -64.82 19.26
C PRO A 103 -4.07 -63.72 19.71
N VAL A 104 -5.30 -64.11 20.06
CA VAL A 104 -6.29 -63.16 20.59
C VAL A 104 -5.92 -62.77 22.01
N PHE A 105 -5.34 -61.57 22.18
CA PHE A 105 -5.07 -61.02 23.49
C PHE A 105 -6.31 -60.31 24.02
N ALA A 106 -6.83 -60.77 25.15
CA ALA A 106 -7.98 -60.19 25.83
C ALA A 106 -7.61 -58.85 26.48
N GLN A 107 -7.59 -57.75 25.71
CA GLN A 107 -7.82 -56.40 26.21
C GLN A 107 -8.23 -55.46 25.06
N SER A 108 -9.35 -54.78 25.29
CA SER A 108 -10.09 -53.90 24.37
C SER A 108 -9.24 -52.78 23.78
N TYR A 109 -8.84 -52.90 22.52
CA TYR A 109 -8.49 -51.77 21.66
C TYR A 109 -9.03 -52.03 20.25
N GLN A 110 -9.64 -51.01 19.64
CA GLN A 110 -9.80 -50.97 18.19
C GLN A 110 -8.40 -51.01 17.59
N THR A 111 -8.01 -52.14 17.02
CA THR A 111 -6.68 -52.29 16.43
C THR A 111 -6.81 -51.99 14.94
N MET A 112 -6.37 -50.81 14.50
CA MET A 112 -6.08 -50.63 13.08
C MET A 112 -4.91 -51.54 12.74
N ALA A 113 -5.11 -52.43 11.77
CA ALA A 113 -4.08 -53.33 11.31
C ALA A 113 -3.76 -53.01 9.85
N SER A 114 -2.48 -52.78 9.56
CA SER A 114 -2.01 -52.51 8.20
C SER A 114 -1.30 -53.75 7.66
N LEU A 115 -1.65 -54.14 6.44
CA LEU A 115 -1.00 -55.23 5.72
C LEU A 115 0.15 -54.65 4.89
N PHE A 116 1.36 -55.15 5.11
CA PHE A 116 2.54 -54.79 4.32
C PHE A 116 2.98 -55.99 3.50
N ILE A 117 3.20 -55.78 2.21
CA ILE A 117 3.81 -56.77 1.32
C ILE A 117 5.20 -56.23 1.01
N ASP A 118 6.23 -56.86 1.58
CA ASP A 118 7.62 -56.50 1.38
C ASP A 118 8.20 -57.36 0.25
N VAL A 119 8.70 -56.73 -0.81
CA VAL A 119 9.24 -57.40 -1.99
C VAL A 119 10.57 -56.75 -2.37
N GLU A 120 11.62 -57.56 -2.52
CA GLU A 120 12.88 -57.10 -3.11
C GLU A 120 12.68 -56.77 -4.60
N GLY A 121 12.75 -55.49 -4.97
CA GLY A 121 12.68 -55.03 -6.36
C GLY A 121 11.30 -54.50 -6.81
N TYR A 122 11.23 -53.89 -8.00
CA TYR A 122 10.01 -53.28 -8.53
C TYR A 122 9.13 -54.34 -9.22
N HIS A 123 8.10 -54.82 -8.52
CA HIS A 123 7.14 -55.77 -9.06
C HIS A 123 5.69 -55.27 -8.89
N PRO A 124 4.87 -55.26 -9.95
CA PRO A 124 3.43 -54.99 -9.81
C PRO A 124 2.77 -56.13 -9.02
N ILE A 125 2.05 -55.81 -7.95
CA ILE A 125 1.36 -56.79 -7.09
C ILE A 125 -0.15 -56.61 -7.25
N ASN A 126 -0.89 -57.71 -7.43
CA ASN A 126 -2.35 -57.69 -7.49
C ASN A 126 -2.92 -58.58 -6.37
N VAL A 127 -3.60 -57.99 -5.39
CA VAL A 127 -4.21 -58.76 -4.29
C VAL A 127 -5.65 -59.07 -4.67
N SER A 128 -5.97 -60.34 -4.95
CA SER A 128 -7.30 -60.71 -5.43
C SER A 128 -8.29 -61.04 -4.33
N SER A 129 -7.81 -61.53 -3.17
CA SER A 129 -8.66 -61.79 -2.01
C SER A 129 -7.88 -61.84 -0.70
N ILE A 130 -8.51 -61.36 0.38
CA ILE A 130 -8.04 -61.55 1.75
C ILE A 130 -9.21 -62.16 2.53
N SER A 131 -8.97 -63.29 3.20
CA SER A 131 -9.96 -64.00 4.00
C SER A 131 -9.48 -64.21 5.43
N ILE A 132 -10.37 -64.08 6.40
CA ILE A 132 -10.04 -64.34 7.81
C ILE A 132 -10.83 -65.58 8.24
N SER A 133 -10.10 -66.61 8.70
CA SER A 133 -10.69 -67.87 9.16
C SER A 133 -10.64 -67.97 10.67
N TYR A 134 -11.79 -68.26 11.28
CA TYR A 134 -11.94 -68.40 12.73
C TYR A 134 -11.99 -69.89 13.13
N PRO A 135 -11.58 -70.27 14.36
CA PRO A 135 -11.64 -71.65 14.83
C PRO A 135 -13.07 -72.23 14.81
N GLU A 136 -13.22 -73.50 14.41
CA GLU A 136 -14.53 -74.17 14.18
C GLU A 136 -15.51 -74.17 15.36
N ASN A 137 -15.04 -73.87 16.57
CA ASN A 137 -15.85 -73.85 17.80
C ASN A 137 -16.50 -72.47 18.11
N TYR A 138 -16.31 -71.46 17.27
CA TYR A 138 -16.96 -70.14 17.40
C TYR A 138 -18.43 -70.19 16.98
N SER A 139 -19.35 -70.19 17.95
CA SER A 139 -20.80 -70.32 17.73
C SER A 139 -21.63 -69.10 18.17
N GLY A 140 -21.00 -67.93 18.31
CA GLY A 140 -21.69 -66.69 18.70
C GLY A 140 -22.31 -65.95 17.50
N ASN A 141 -23.62 -65.64 17.58
CA ASN A 141 -24.34 -64.75 16.67
C ASN A 141 -23.95 -63.28 16.90
N TYR A 142 -22.74 -62.89 16.52
CA TYR A 142 -22.31 -61.48 16.51
C TYR A 142 -22.19 -60.99 15.07
N GLU A 143 -22.61 -59.74 14.83
CA GLU A 143 -22.48 -59.09 13.52
C GLU A 143 -21.01 -59.07 13.09
N ARG A 144 -20.68 -59.89 12.08
CA ARG A 144 -19.36 -59.92 11.45
C ARG A 144 -19.22 -58.69 10.56
N ASN A 145 -18.71 -57.59 11.09
CA ASN A 145 -18.41 -56.40 10.31
C ASN A 145 -16.89 -56.18 10.31
N ILE A 146 -16.22 -56.73 9.30
CA ILE A 146 -14.87 -56.27 8.93
C ILE A 146 -15.08 -54.89 8.31
N GLY A 147 -14.58 -53.84 8.94
CA GLY A 147 -14.60 -52.50 8.36
C GLY A 147 -13.84 -52.52 7.04
N SER A 148 -14.46 -51.96 6.00
CA SER A 148 -13.98 -51.82 4.62
C SER A 148 -12.44 -51.81 4.48
N PHE A 149 -11.90 -52.64 3.58
CA PHE A 149 -10.53 -52.50 3.09
C PHE A 149 -10.47 -51.29 2.15
N ILE A 150 -9.66 -50.28 2.49
CA ILE A 150 -9.38 -49.16 1.59
C ILE A 150 -7.96 -49.36 1.04
N LEU A 151 -7.90 -49.55 -0.29
CA LEU A 151 -6.67 -49.51 -1.08
C LEU A 151 -6.62 -48.14 -1.75
N GLU A 152 -5.67 -47.29 -1.36
CA GLU A 152 -5.49 -45.98 -2.00
C GLU A 152 -4.49 -46.13 -3.15
N PRO A 153 -4.90 -45.96 -4.42
CA PRO A 153 -3.93 -45.83 -5.50
C PRO A 153 -3.10 -44.55 -5.29
N LEU A 154 -1.79 -44.63 -5.52
CA LEU A 154 -0.90 -43.47 -5.62
C LEU A 154 -1.29 -42.68 -6.87
N ASN A 155 -2.36 -41.91 -6.78
CA ASN A 155 -2.78 -41.01 -7.84
C ASN A 155 -1.81 -39.82 -7.90
N SER A 156 -1.71 -39.17 -9.06
CA SER A 156 -0.89 -37.97 -9.31
C SER A 156 -1.06 -36.85 -8.27
N THR A 157 -2.15 -36.86 -7.50
CA THR A 157 -2.45 -35.88 -6.44
C THR A 157 -1.72 -36.12 -5.11
N THR A 158 -1.32 -37.35 -4.77
CA THR A 158 -0.67 -37.64 -3.46
C THR A 158 0.86 -37.61 -3.54
N GLY A 159 1.44 -37.84 -4.73
CA GLY A 159 2.88 -37.87 -4.95
C GLY A 159 3.58 -39.08 -4.31
N LEU A 160 4.90 -39.16 -4.50
CA LEU A 160 5.75 -40.18 -3.88
C LEU A 160 6.26 -39.70 -2.52
N HIS A 161 6.52 -40.64 -1.63
CA HIS A 161 7.10 -40.36 -0.31
C HIS A 161 8.50 -40.96 -0.19
N VAL A 162 9.40 -40.24 0.47
CA VAL A 162 10.76 -40.70 0.78
C VAL A 162 10.98 -40.66 2.28
N ASN A 163 11.48 -41.75 2.86
CA ASN A 163 11.90 -41.84 4.26
C ASN A 163 13.10 -42.79 4.39
N ARG A 164 14.04 -42.50 5.29
CA ARG A 164 15.33 -43.22 5.43
C ARG A 164 15.22 -44.73 5.66
N ASP A 165 14.16 -45.17 6.33
CA ASP A 165 13.96 -46.58 6.68
C ASP A 165 13.11 -47.34 5.65
N GLY A 166 12.66 -46.68 4.57
CA GLY A 166 11.74 -47.28 3.59
C GLY A 166 10.37 -47.66 4.17
N SER A 167 10.09 -47.28 5.43
CA SER A 167 8.84 -47.63 6.10
C SER A 167 7.66 -46.87 5.49
N ASN A 168 6.44 -47.36 5.75
CA ASN A 168 5.20 -46.71 5.32
C ASN A 168 5.09 -46.52 3.79
N SER A 169 5.52 -47.52 3.01
CA SER A 169 5.43 -47.49 1.53
C SER A 169 6.14 -46.27 0.92
N SER A 170 7.30 -45.91 1.49
CA SER A 170 8.13 -44.81 1.03
C SER A 170 9.42 -45.34 0.40
N PHE A 171 9.95 -44.63 -0.58
CA PHE A 171 11.29 -44.91 -1.09
C PHE A 171 12.32 -44.64 0.02
N SER A 172 13.34 -45.49 0.12
CA SER A 172 14.49 -45.25 0.99
C SER A 172 15.50 -44.26 0.40
N SER A 173 15.44 -44.04 -0.91
CA SER A 173 16.29 -43.10 -1.66
C SER A 173 15.45 -42.01 -2.34
N ILE A 174 15.91 -40.76 -2.23
CA ILE A 174 15.33 -39.62 -2.94
C ILE A 174 15.50 -39.81 -4.46
N MET A 175 16.69 -40.25 -4.88
CA MET A 175 16.99 -40.39 -6.31
C MET A 175 16.16 -41.50 -6.97
N GLU A 176 15.94 -42.62 -6.28
CA GLU A 176 15.05 -43.68 -6.75
C GLU A 176 13.61 -43.18 -6.93
N ALA A 177 13.10 -42.42 -5.95
CA ALA A 177 11.78 -41.80 -6.06
C ALA A 177 11.69 -40.83 -7.23
N VAL A 178 12.70 -39.98 -7.44
CA VAL A 178 12.73 -39.03 -8.56
C VAL A 178 12.76 -39.76 -9.90
N ASN A 179 13.61 -40.78 -10.06
CA ASN A 179 13.64 -41.57 -11.29
C ASN A 179 12.29 -42.24 -11.58
N TYR A 180 11.67 -42.82 -10.55
CA TYR A 180 10.36 -43.44 -10.67
C TYR A 180 9.28 -42.41 -11.05
N ALA A 181 9.30 -41.23 -10.42
CA ALA A 181 8.36 -40.17 -10.70
C ALA A 181 8.45 -39.67 -12.14
N LEU A 182 9.67 -39.51 -12.66
CA LEU A 182 9.90 -39.07 -14.04
C LEU A 182 9.44 -40.13 -15.05
N GLN A 183 9.72 -41.42 -14.79
CA GLN A 183 9.33 -42.53 -15.66
C GLN A 183 7.81 -42.77 -15.71
N ASN A 184 7.10 -42.48 -14.62
CA ASN A 184 5.67 -42.77 -14.47
C ASN A 184 4.81 -41.51 -14.42
N GLU A 185 5.35 -40.38 -14.86
CA GLU A 185 4.64 -39.10 -14.96
C GLU A 185 3.99 -38.64 -13.63
N ILE A 186 4.66 -38.88 -12.50
CA ILE A 186 4.24 -38.40 -11.17
C ILE A 186 4.85 -37.02 -10.91
N ASP A 187 4.01 -36.08 -10.48
CA ASP A 187 4.38 -34.67 -10.40
C ASP A 187 5.03 -34.25 -9.07
N ILE A 188 4.93 -35.06 -8.01
CA ILE A 188 5.34 -34.64 -6.65
C ILE A 188 6.16 -35.73 -5.96
N VAL A 189 7.31 -35.34 -5.38
CA VAL A 189 8.13 -36.14 -4.47
C VAL A 189 8.23 -35.43 -3.12
N THR A 190 7.72 -36.07 -2.06
CA THR A 190 7.68 -35.54 -0.69
C THR A 190 8.64 -36.29 0.23
N ILE A 191 9.66 -35.59 0.72
CA ILE A 191 10.72 -36.13 1.55
C ILE A 191 10.39 -35.90 3.03
N TRP A 192 10.40 -36.95 3.83
CA TRP A 192 10.18 -36.86 5.27
C TRP A 192 11.38 -36.23 5.99
N PRO A 193 11.17 -35.62 7.17
CA PRO A 193 12.26 -35.07 7.97
C PRO A 193 13.38 -36.06 8.20
N GLY A 194 14.61 -35.58 8.07
CA GLY A 194 15.81 -36.40 8.23
C GLY A 194 17.00 -35.82 7.50
N THR A 195 18.15 -36.41 7.76
CA THR A 195 19.38 -36.14 7.01
C THR A 195 19.60 -37.22 5.96
N TYR A 196 19.66 -36.83 4.70
CA TYR A 196 19.88 -37.70 3.55
C TYR A 196 21.25 -37.38 2.94
N SER A 197 22.00 -38.41 2.59
CA SER A 197 23.33 -38.28 1.97
C SER A 197 23.29 -38.73 0.53
N GLU A 198 22.50 -38.03 -0.27
CA GLU A 198 22.19 -38.39 -1.67
C GLU A 198 22.31 -37.18 -2.59
N LYS A 199 22.65 -37.45 -3.85
CA LYS A 199 22.64 -36.48 -4.95
C LYS A 199 21.35 -36.66 -5.74
N ILE A 200 20.69 -35.55 -6.09
CA ILE A 200 19.53 -35.54 -6.98
C ILE A 200 20.01 -35.07 -8.35
N GLU A 201 20.03 -35.97 -9.32
CA GLU A 201 20.50 -35.68 -10.67
C GLU A 201 19.62 -36.31 -11.73
N PHE A 202 19.00 -35.49 -12.58
CA PHE A 202 18.17 -36.00 -13.66
C PHE A 202 18.18 -35.09 -14.90
N ASN A 203 17.79 -35.67 -16.03
CA ASN A 203 17.50 -34.94 -17.25
C ASN A 203 15.99 -34.71 -17.35
N VAL A 204 15.57 -33.55 -17.86
CA VAL A 204 14.17 -33.30 -18.21
C VAL A 204 13.72 -34.35 -19.24
N PRO A 205 12.58 -35.03 -19.03
CA PRO A 205 12.04 -35.98 -20.00
C PRO A 205 11.71 -35.32 -21.34
N ASP A 206 12.10 -35.97 -22.43
CA ASP A 206 11.77 -35.55 -23.80
C ASP A 206 10.38 -36.08 -24.20
N THR A 207 9.32 -35.49 -23.62
CA THR A 207 7.92 -35.84 -23.90
C THR A 207 7.13 -34.63 -24.38
N ALA A 208 6.16 -34.83 -25.27
CA ALA A 208 5.41 -33.75 -25.92
C ALA A 208 4.56 -32.91 -24.93
N ASP A 209 4.23 -33.46 -23.76
CA ASP A 209 3.38 -32.87 -22.73
C ASP A 209 4.18 -32.18 -21.61
N ILE A 210 5.51 -32.33 -21.56
CA ILE A 210 6.36 -31.86 -20.44
C ILE A 210 6.24 -30.35 -20.19
N ASN A 211 6.06 -29.57 -21.27
CA ASN A 211 5.85 -28.12 -21.26
C ASN A 211 4.59 -27.68 -20.49
N SER A 212 3.68 -28.62 -20.19
CA SER A 212 2.47 -28.38 -19.39
C SER A 212 2.57 -28.88 -17.95
N ARG A 213 3.58 -29.71 -17.64
CA ARG A 213 3.71 -30.41 -16.35
C ARG A 213 4.46 -29.61 -15.31
N ASN A 214 4.04 -29.75 -14.05
CA ASN A 214 4.74 -29.21 -12.89
C ASN A 214 5.42 -30.35 -12.15
N PHE A 215 6.69 -30.23 -11.83
CA PHE A 215 7.41 -31.23 -11.06
C PHE A 215 7.93 -30.62 -9.76
N GLU A 216 7.50 -31.17 -8.62
CA GLU A 216 7.80 -30.65 -7.27
C GLU A 216 8.59 -31.68 -6.45
N ILE A 217 9.75 -31.26 -5.94
CA ILE A 217 10.51 -31.98 -4.92
C ILE A 217 10.47 -31.14 -3.64
N ARG A 218 9.83 -31.68 -2.59
CA ARG A 218 9.60 -30.92 -1.35
C ARG A 218 9.93 -31.69 -0.07
N GLY A 219 10.42 -30.97 0.93
CA GLY A 219 10.39 -31.42 2.33
C GLY A 219 8.96 -31.39 2.88
N ARG A 220 8.58 -32.42 3.65
CA ARG A 220 7.21 -32.60 4.17
C ARG A 220 6.75 -31.46 5.10
N TYR A 221 7.66 -30.92 5.91
CA TYR A 221 7.38 -29.83 6.83
C TYR A 221 8.24 -28.62 6.50
N ALA A 222 7.73 -27.43 6.81
CA ALA A 222 8.54 -26.22 6.89
C ALA A 222 9.63 -26.36 7.97
N ASN A 223 10.60 -25.44 7.98
CA ASN A 223 11.64 -25.27 9.02
C ASN A 223 12.86 -26.19 8.93
N GLY A 224 13.33 -26.47 7.72
CA GLY A 224 14.65 -27.08 7.52
C GLY A 224 14.81 -28.51 8.06
N SER A 225 13.69 -29.20 8.23
CA SER A 225 13.63 -30.56 8.78
C SER A 225 14.16 -31.62 7.82
N THR A 226 14.22 -31.31 6.52
CA THR A 226 14.76 -32.18 5.47
C THR A 226 16.12 -31.66 5.04
N ILE A 227 17.18 -32.35 5.45
CA ILE A 227 18.57 -31.94 5.25
C ILE A 227 19.22 -32.86 4.22
N LEU A 228 19.72 -32.28 3.14
CA LEU A 228 20.55 -32.93 2.15
C LEU A 228 22.02 -32.61 2.49
N ASN A 229 22.76 -33.65 2.87
CA ASN A 229 24.19 -33.60 3.21
C ASN A 229 25.02 -34.32 2.13
N ARG A 230 26.32 -34.00 2.08
CA ARG A 230 27.27 -34.61 1.15
C ARG A 230 27.36 -36.14 1.35
N PRO A 231 27.33 -36.96 0.30
CA PRO A 231 27.81 -38.34 0.36
C PRO A 231 29.33 -38.36 0.64
N PRO A 232 29.85 -39.25 1.51
CA PRO A 232 31.22 -39.14 2.02
C PRO A 232 32.36 -39.24 0.98
N TYR A 233 32.12 -39.65 -0.28
CA TYR A 233 33.20 -39.92 -1.24
C TYR A 233 32.90 -39.68 -2.74
N GLN A 234 31.90 -38.88 -3.14
CA GLN A 234 31.61 -38.61 -4.57
C GLN A 234 31.32 -37.13 -4.90
N ASP A 235 31.19 -36.86 -6.21
CA ASP A 235 31.13 -35.58 -6.93
C ASP A 235 30.21 -34.49 -6.35
N THR A 236 30.41 -33.26 -6.83
CA THR A 236 30.42 -32.04 -6.02
C THR A 236 29.10 -31.28 -5.89
N ASN A 237 28.11 -31.53 -6.75
CA ASN A 237 26.83 -30.79 -6.74
C ASN A 237 25.71 -31.64 -6.16
N TYR A 238 24.79 -31.01 -5.43
CA TYR A 238 23.71 -31.72 -4.71
C TYR A 238 22.48 -31.93 -5.57
N ILE A 239 22.02 -30.89 -6.25
CA ILE A 239 20.88 -30.95 -7.16
C ILE A 239 21.34 -30.51 -8.54
N ILE A 240 21.26 -31.43 -9.51
CA ILE A 240 21.58 -31.17 -10.90
C ILE A 240 20.37 -31.50 -11.77
N VAL A 241 19.90 -30.51 -12.52
CA VAL A 241 18.87 -30.71 -13.54
C VAL A 241 19.44 -30.25 -14.87
N ARG A 242 19.41 -31.14 -15.87
CA ARG A 242 19.85 -30.82 -17.23
C ARG A 242 18.69 -30.99 -18.20
N ASN A 243 18.75 -30.25 -19.29
CA ASN A 243 17.94 -30.52 -20.45
C ASN A 243 18.87 -30.95 -21.60
N THR A 244 18.54 -32.07 -22.24
CA THR A 244 19.27 -32.57 -23.41
C THR A 244 18.61 -32.16 -24.72
N THR A 245 17.51 -31.43 -24.66
CA THR A 245 16.73 -30.95 -25.81
C THR A 245 16.50 -29.44 -25.70
N ASP A 246 16.41 -28.75 -26.84
CA ASP A 246 16.21 -27.29 -26.83
C ASP A 246 14.73 -26.88 -26.71
N ASN A 247 13.78 -27.81 -26.93
CA ASN A 247 12.36 -27.48 -27.13
C ASN A 247 11.40 -27.95 -26.02
N HIS A 248 11.83 -28.78 -25.08
CA HIS A 248 10.96 -29.45 -24.10
C HIS A 248 11.47 -29.23 -22.66
N GLY A 249 10.77 -28.42 -21.86
CA GLY A 249 11.09 -28.10 -20.46
C GLY A 249 9.86 -28.25 -19.57
N PHE A 250 10.00 -28.37 -18.24
CA PHE A 250 8.82 -28.35 -17.37
C PHE A 250 8.07 -27.01 -17.44
N LYS A 251 6.76 -26.99 -17.21
CA LYS A 251 6.05 -25.72 -16.95
C LYS A 251 6.58 -25.06 -15.69
N ASN A 252 6.61 -25.80 -14.58
CA ASN A 252 7.23 -25.37 -13.34
C ASN A 252 8.09 -26.49 -12.77
N LEU A 253 9.33 -26.18 -12.43
CA LEU A 253 10.19 -27.05 -11.64
C LEU A 253 10.35 -26.46 -10.25
N ILE A 254 9.92 -27.19 -9.23
CA ILE A 254 9.65 -26.63 -7.90
C ILE A 254 10.47 -27.38 -6.85
N PHE A 255 11.22 -26.64 -6.05
CA PHE A 255 11.94 -27.13 -4.88
C PHE A 255 11.45 -26.39 -3.63
N LYS A 256 10.96 -27.12 -2.61
CA LYS A 256 10.43 -26.50 -1.39
C LYS A 256 10.96 -27.11 -0.11
N ASN A 257 11.19 -26.27 0.91
CA ASN A 257 11.50 -26.70 2.28
C ASN A 257 12.72 -27.65 2.39
N LEU A 258 13.72 -27.44 1.54
CA LEU A 258 14.95 -28.25 1.52
C LEU A 258 16.10 -27.48 2.17
N VAL A 259 16.88 -28.16 3.02
CA VAL A 259 18.18 -27.65 3.49
C VAL A 259 19.30 -28.34 2.74
N LEU A 260 20.04 -27.58 1.97
CA LEU A 260 21.29 -28.01 1.34
C LEU A 260 22.43 -27.53 2.21
N ASN A 261 23.13 -28.47 2.85
CA ASN A 261 24.22 -28.15 3.74
C ASN A 261 25.55 -28.64 3.15
N GLY A 262 26.30 -27.70 2.58
CA GLY A 262 27.64 -27.89 2.07
C GLY A 262 28.66 -28.21 3.17
N PHE A 263 29.81 -28.75 2.75
CA PHE A 263 30.97 -29.01 3.60
C PHE A 263 32.25 -28.62 2.88
N TYR A 264 33.27 -28.24 3.66
CA TYR A 264 34.64 -28.07 3.18
C TYR A 264 35.20 -29.44 2.74
N GLY A 265 35.66 -29.57 1.51
CA GLY A 265 36.24 -30.83 1.03
C GLY A 265 37.37 -30.58 0.04
N ASP A 266 38.39 -31.43 0.10
CA ASP A 266 39.62 -31.41 -0.74
C ASP A 266 39.37 -31.80 -2.21
N SER A 267 38.14 -31.61 -2.69
CA SER A 267 37.66 -32.02 -4.01
C SER A 267 38.14 -31.08 -5.12
N ILE A 268 38.44 -31.66 -6.28
CA ILE A 268 38.90 -30.97 -7.49
C ILE A 268 37.81 -30.15 -8.19
N ASP A 269 36.51 -30.39 -7.91
CA ASP A 269 35.36 -29.69 -8.51
C ASP A 269 34.61 -28.74 -7.55
N ALA A 270 33.92 -27.71 -8.11
CA ALA A 270 33.22 -26.69 -7.31
C ALA A 270 31.96 -27.33 -6.71
N PRO A 271 31.75 -27.29 -5.38
CA PRO A 271 30.49 -27.76 -4.85
C PRO A 271 29.38 -26.73 -5.11
N ARG A 272 28.27 -27.17 -5.72
CA ARG A 272 27.06 -26.35 -5.91
C ARG A 272 25.86 -26.94 -5.18
N GLY A 273 25.03 -26.07 -4.61
CA GLY A 273 23.73 -26.47 -4.08
C GLY A 273 22.79 -26.87 -5.22
N PHE A 274 22.43 -25.90 -6.05
CA PHE A 274 21.62 -26.09 -7.26
C PHE A 274 22.44 -25.81 -8.52
N LEU A 275 22.34 -26.71 -9.50
CA LEU A 275 22.83 -26.55 -10.86
C LEU A 275 21.69 -26.88 -11.83
N ILE A 276 21.08 -25.85 -12.42
CA ILE A 276 19.93 -25.98 -13.31
C ILE A 276 20.32 -25.48 -14.70
N GLY A 277 20.23 -26.37 -15.68
CA GLY A 277 20.58 -26.11 -17.07
C GLY A 277 19.62 -25.12 -17.76
N GLN A 278 19.94 -24.80 -19.01
CA GLN A 278 19.05 -24.00 -19.85
C GLN A 278 17.78 -24.78 -20.19
N ASN A 279 16.68 -24.06 -20.39
CA ASN A 279 15.39 -24.60 -20.81
C ASN A 279 14.89 -25.78 -19.96
N CYS A 280 15.32 -25.91 -18.70
CA CYS A 280 14.89 -27.01 -17.83
C CYS A 280 13.44 -26.83 -17.39
N ALA A 281 13.00 -25.58 -17.25
CA ALA A 281 11.61 -25.22 -17.02
C ALA A 281 11.32 -23.79 -17.50
N ASN A 282 10.05 -23.50 -17.80
CA ASN A 282 9.59 -22.12 -18.04
C ASN A 282 9.72 -21.27 -16.78
N ASN A 283 9.63 -21.89 -15.61
CA ASN A 283 9.85 -21.28 -14.31
C ASN A 283 10.41 -22.29 -13.31
N VAL A 284 11.52 -21.95 -12.69
CA VAL A 284 12.13 -22.70 -11.59
C VAL A 284 11.81 -21.98 -10.29
N LEU A 285 11.11 -22.64 -9.35
CA LEU A 285 10.77 -22.07 -8.05
C LEU A 285 11.58 -22.74 -6.93
N LEU A 286 12.41 -21.97 -6.24
CA LEU A 286 13.03 -22.33 -4.97
C LEU A 286 12.26 -21.60 -3.87
N GLN A 287 11.55 -22.33 -3.02
CA GLN A 287 10.71 -21.75 -1.97
C GLN A 287 11.09 -22.28 -0.58
N ASN A 288 11.39 -21.36 0.35
CA ASN A 288 11.74 -21.70 1.73
C ASN A 288 12.90 -22.71 1.82
N CYS A 289 13.85 -22.64 0.89
CA CYS A 289 15.05 -23.48 0.90
C CYS A 289 16.18 -22.78 1.66
N GLU A 290 16.97 -23.54 2.40
CA GLU A 290 18.19 -23.06 3.05
C GLU A 290 19.40 -23.66 2.33
N ILE A 291 20.26 -22.83 1.74
CA ILE A 291 21.49 -23.26 1.06
C ILE A 291 22.67 -22.65 1.79
N LYS A 292 23.42 -23.48 2.51
CA LYS A 292 24.48 -23.02 3.39
C LYS A 292 25.77 -23.80 3.31
N ASN A 293 26.85 -23.14 3.72
CA ASN A 293 28.17 -23.74 3.92
C ASN A 293 28.82 -24.34 2.66
N PHE A 294 28.43 -23.88 1.47
CA PHE A 294 29.10 -24.26 0.23
C PHE A 294 30.39 -23.45 0.07
N VAL A 295 31.54 -24.11 0.07
CA VAL A 295 32.85 -23.45 -0.02
C VAL A 295 33.63 -24.03 -1.20
N ASP A 296 34.01 -23.17 -2.15
CA ASP A 296 34.94 -23.48 -3.24
C ASP A 296 36.31 -22.85 -2.92
N PRO A 297 37.26 -23.61 -2.34
CA PRO A 297 38.54 -23.06 -1.88
C PRO A 297 39.57 -22.84 -3.00
N ARG A 298 39.25 -23.17 -4.26
CA ARG A 298 40.28 -23.26 -5.33
C ARG A 298 40.73 -21.91 -5.84
N VAL A 299 42.03 -21.81 -6.12
CA VAL A 299 42.70 -20.70 -6.81
C VAL A 299 43.29 -21.26 -8.11
N THR A 300 42.49 -21.45 -9.17
CA THR A 300 42.96 -22.10 -10.41
C THR A 300 43.07 -21.14 -11.59
N ALA A 301 44.13 -21.29 -12.40
CA ALA A 301 44.25 -20.67 -13.73
C ALA A 301 43.32 -21.36 -14.72
N GLY A 302 42.47 -20.58 -15.40
CA GLY A 302 41.63 -21.07 -16.50
C GLY A 302 40.34 -21.74 -16.02
N GLY A 303 39.22 -21.03 -16.18
CA GLY A 303 37.88 -21.54 -15.92
C GLY A 303 37.04 -20.54 -15.14
N ILE A 304 36.09 -19.92 -15.83
CA ILE A 304 34.99 -19.18 -15.22
C ILE A 304 34.14 -20.19 -14.42
N ARG A 305 33.81 -19.89 -13.16
CA ARG A 305 32.96 -20.77 -12.35
C ARG A 305 31.74 -20.01 -11.87
N ASP A 306 30.55 -20.38 -12.35
CA ASP A 306 29.31 -19.72 -11.94
C ASP A 306 28.72 -20.37 -10.67
N GLY A 307 28.00 -19.58 -9.86
CA GLY A 307 27.08 -19.91 -8.76
C GLY A 307 27.46 -21.06 -7.82
N VAL A 308 27.83 -20.75 -6.59
CA VAL A 308 28.22 -21.74 -5.57
C VAL A 308 27.03 -22.26 -4.75
N ALA A 309 26.06 -21.41 -4.42
CA ALA A 309 24.82 -21.87 -3.80
C ALA A 309 23.79 -22.26 -4.87
N VAL A 310 23.56 -21.36 -5.83
CA VAL A 310 22.57 -21.52 -6.89
C VAL A 310 23.20 -21.09 -8.21
N LEU A 311 23.15 -21.98 -9.20
CA LEU A 311 23.39 -21.67 -10.59
C LEU A 311 22.17 -22.12 -11.39
N SER A 312 21.43 -21.18 -11.98
CA SER A 312 20.28 -21.49 -12.83
C SER A 312 20.35 -20.74 -14.14
N LEU A 313 20.33 -21.49 -15.25
CA LEU A 313 20.29 -21.00 -16.63
C LEU A 313 18.86 -20.97 -17.21
N SER A 314 17.84 -21.09 -16.35
CA SER A 314 16.42 -20.96 -16.69
C SER A 314 15.79 -19.82 -15.87
N ASN A 315 14.62 -19.32 -16.28
CA ASN A 315 13.84 -18.36 -15.49
C ASN A 315 13.64 -18.87 -14.06
N THR A 316 14.01 -18.09 -13.06
CA THR A 316 14.11 -18.59 -11.68
C THR A 316 13.53 -17.62 -10.64
N THR A 317 12.66 -18.15 -9.79
CA THR A 317 12.14 -17.49 -8.59
C THR A 317 12.76 -18.09 -7.33
N LEU A 318 13.45 -17.26 -6.53
CA LEU A 318 13.78 -17.56 -5.14
C LEU A 318 12.80 -16.80 -4.24
N ASN A 319 12.10 -17.50 -3.35
CA ASN A 319 11.16 -16.89 -2.41
C ASN A 319 11.34 -17.45 -1.00
N GLY A 320 11.65 -16.59 -0.03
CA GLY A 320 11.79 -17.00 1.38
C GLY A 320 13.01 -17.88 1.64
N CYS A 321 14.01 -17.87 0.76
CA CYS A 321 15.18 -18.72 0.87
C CYS A 321 16.27 -18.11 1.76
N SER A 322 17.03 -18.95 2.46
CA SER A 322 18.19 -18.53 3.25
C SER A 322 19.48 -18.98 2.55
N ILE A 323 20.34 -18.04 2.18
CA ILE A 323 21.60 -18.27 1.48
C ILE A 323 22.72 -17.82 2.41
N LEU A 324 23.33 -18.77 3.12
CA LEU A 324 24.14 -18.48 4.30
C LEU A 324 25.55 -19.07 4.22
N ASN A 325 26.57 -18.27 4.54
CA ASN A 325 27.96 -18.76 4.72
C ASN A 325 28.53 -19.49 3.49
N ASN A 326 28.13 -19.10 2.27
CA ASN A 326 28.66 -19.71 1.06
C ASN A 326 29.84 -18.90 0.54
N SER A 327 30.92 -19.56 0.14
CA SER A 327 32.13 -18.92 -0.38
C SER A 327 32.49 -19.51 -1.73
N GLY A 328 32.49 -18.68 -2.78
CA GLY A 328 32.96 -19.09 -4.09
C GLY A 328 34.48 -19.07 -4.24
N SER A 329 34.97 -19.46 -5.41
CA SER A 329 36.40 -19.38 -5.71
C SER A 329 36.85 -17.91 -5.79
N PRO A 330 37.98 -17.55 -5.18
CA PRO A 330 38.60 -16.22 -5.30
C PRO A 330 39.12 -15.90 -6.71
N GLY A 331 39.42 -16.92 -7.54
CA GLY A 331 40.15 -16.74 -8.81
C GLY A 331 41.62 -16.34 -8.61
N LEU A 332 42.35 -16.16 -9.72
CA LEU A 332 43.70 -15.59 -9.73
C LEU A 332 43.64 -14.07 -9.86
N GLU A 333 44.46 -13.37 -9.08
CA GLU A 333 44.57 -11.90 -9.14
C GLU A 333 44.95 -11.38 -10.53
N SER A 334 45.67 -12.19 -11.33
CA SER A 334 46.20 -11.78 -12.65
C SER A 334 45.25 -11.98 -13.83
N SER A 335 44.05 -12.55 -13.65
CA SER A 335 43.08 -12.70 -14.75
C SER A 335 41.71 -12.13 -14.41
N LEU A 336 41.16 -11.32 -15.32
CA LEU A 336 39.83 -10.73 -15.20
C LEU A 336 38.72 -11.81 -15.23
N ASP A 337 38.98 -12.95 -15.89
CA ASP A 337 38.00 -14.02 -16.10
C ASP A 337 38.17 -15.26 -15.19
N SER A 338 38.89 -15.18 -14.06
CA SER A 338 39.02 -16.31 -13.12
C SER A 338 38.22 -16.09 -11.84
N GLY A 339 37.56 -17.14 -11.32
CA GLY A 339 36.86 -17.08 -10.03
C GLY A 339 35.34 -17.11 -10.16
N SER A 340 34.68 -16.99 -9.00
CA SER A 340 33.23 -17.22 -8.88
C SER A 340 32.37 -16.04 -9.36
N ARG A 341 31.43 -16.30 -10.27
CA ARG A 341 30.41 -15.34 -10.72
C ARG A 341 29.22 -15.27 -9.76
N GLY A 342 29.46 -14.88 -8.53
CA GLY A 342 28.44 -14.78 -7.49
C GLY A 342 28.18 -16.08 -6.73
N VAL A 343 27.46 -15.95 -5.60
CA VAL A 343 26.96 -17.12 -4.84
C VAL A 343 25.65 -17.63 -5.44
N ILE A 344 24.80 -16.72 -5.89
CA ILE A 344 23.59 -16.95 -6.66
C ILE A 344 23.86 -16.42 -8.07
N SER A 345 23.83 -17.28 -9.07
CA SER A 345 23.94 -16.91 -10.48
C SER A 345 22.66 -17.27 -11.21
N ILE A 346 21.98 -16.26 -11.77
CA ILE A 346 20.71 -16.42 -12.47
C ILE A 346 20.73 -15.72 -13.83
N SER A 347 19.90 -16.22 -14.75
CA SER A 347 19.61 -15.62 -16.06
C SER A 347 18.11 -15.70 -16.33
N GLY A 348 17.65 -15.15 -17.47
CA GLY A 348 16.24 -15.15 -17.80
C GLY A 348 15.43 -14.20 -16.91
N ASN A 349 14.10 -14.27 -17.06
CA ASN A 349 13.17 -13.53 -16.20
C ASN A 349 13.18 -14.16 -14.81
N SER A 350 13.76 -13.45 -13.84
CA SER A 350 14.08 -14.02 -12.53
C SER A 350 13.69 -13.09 -11.39
N THR A 351 13.26 -13.66 -10.28
CA THR A 351 12.78 -12.91 -9.11
C THR A 351 13.39 -13.45 -7.82
N ILE A 352 14.05 -12.62 -7.04
CA ILE A 352 14.59 -12.98 -5.72
C ILE A 352 13.85 -12.17 -4.67
N THR A 353 13.04 -12.85 -3.85
CA THR A 353 12.11 -12.19 -2.94
C THR A 353 12.14 -12.75 -1.53
N ASN A 354 12.07 -11.87 -0.53
CA ASN A 354 12.00 -12.24 0.89
C ASN A 354 13.12 -13.20 1.34
N CYS A 355 14.28 -13.17 0.68
CA CYS A 355 15.41 -14.04 1.00
C CYS A 355 16.32 -13.41 2.07
N ASP A 356 16.96 -14.28 2.83
CA ASP A 356 17.97 -13.94 3.83
C ASP A 356 19.37 -14.34 3.31
N ILE A 357 20.18 -13.37 2.90
CA ILE A 357 21.42 -13.57 2.14
C ILE A 357 22.59 -13.03 2.96
N ARG A 358 23.29 -13.90 3.70
CA ARG A 358 24.28 -13.46 4.69
C ARG A 358 25.59 -14.21 4.67
N ASN A 359 26.65 -13.51 5.04
CA ASN A 359 28.00 -14.05 5.21
C ASN A 359 28.51 -14.77 3.96
N ASN A 360 28.06 -14.36 2.78
CA ASN A 360 28.47 -14.96 1.54
C ASN A 360 29.73 -14.27 1.02
N LYS A 361 30.56 -15.02 0.30
CA LYS A 361 31.81 -14.52 -0.25
C LYS A 361 31.96 -14.92 -1.71
N SER A 362 32.14 -13.97 -2.61
CA SER A 362 32.35 -14.25 -4.05
C SER A 362 33.01 -13.08 -4.76
N ARG A 363 33.63 -13.31 -5.93
CA ARG A 363 34.30 -12.25 -6.68
C ARG A 363 33.31 -11.19 -7.19
N TYR A 364 32.14 -11.61 -7.67
CA TYR A 364 31.12 -10.73 -8.27
C TYR A 364 29.83 -10.61 -7.42
N GLY A 365 29.98 -10.49 -6.10
CA GLY A 365 28.87 -10.24 -5.17
C GLY A 365 28.05 -11.47 -4.77
N ALA A 366 27.02 -11.30 -3.95
CA ALA A 366 26.15 -12.40 -3.54
C ALA A 366 25.26 -12.89 -4.71
N ILE A 367 24.69 -11.96 -5.46
CA ILE A 367 23.86 -12.21 -6.64
C ILE A 367 24.59 -11.71 -7.89
N TYR A 368 24.68 -12.59 -8.88
CA TYR A 368 25.20 -12.32 -10.21
C TYR A 368 24.12 -12.60 -11.24
N ILE A 369 23.77 -11.57 -12.01
CA ILE A 369 22.83 -11.69 -13.13
C ILE A 369 23.65 -11.75 -14.41
N TYR A 370 23.45 -12.79 -15.21
CA TYR A 370 24.23 -13.00 -16.43
C TYR A 370 23.34 -13.21 -17.66
N THR A 371 23.92 -12.89 -18.82
CA THR A 371 23.32 -13.05 -20.15
C THR A 371 23.86 -14.25 -20.87
N LEU A 372 22.94 -15.00 -21.51
CA LEU A 372 23.28 -16.20 -22.26
C LEU A 372 23.66 -15.88 -23.70
N ASN A 373 22.97 -14.94 -24.33
CA ASN A 373 23.24 -14.47 -25.69
C ASN A 373 23.05 -12.94 -25.81
N GLN A 374 23.36 -12.39 -26.99
CA GLN A 374 23.26 -10.96 -27.31
C GLN A 374 21.85 -10.49 -27.72
N TYR A 375 20.87 -11.41 -27.73
CA TYR A 375 19.50 -11.23 -28.20
C TYR A 375 18.48 -11.68 -27.15
N ASP A 376 18.82 -11.59 -25.87
CA ASP A 376 17.88 -11.90 -24.80
C ASP A 376 17.55 -10.63 -24.01
N SER A 377 16.26 -10.45 -23.72
CA SER A 377 15.72 -9.40 -22.84
C SER A 377 15.28 -10.07 -21.55
N TYR A 378 15.67 -9.50 -20.41
CA TYR A 378 15.33 -10.06 -19.11
C TYR A 378 14.79 -9.01 -18.16
N ASP A 379 13.74 -9.40 -17.44
CA ASP A 379 13.27 -8.68 -16.27
C ASP A 379 13.78 -9.38 -15.00
N VAL A 380 14.52 -8.65 -14.18
CA VAL A 380 14.98 -9.14 -12.88
C VAL A 380 14.43 -8.28 -11.75
N GLU A 381 13.74 -8.93 -10.82
CA GLU A 381 13.22 -8.29 -9.61
C GLU A 381 13.93 -8.83 -8.37
N ILE A 382 14.52 -7.95 -7.58
CA ILE A 382 15.14 -8.26 -6.28
C ILE A 382 14.40 -7.44 -5.23
N SER A 383 13.54 -8.08 -4.44
CA SER A 383 12.70 -7.33 -3.50
C SER A 383 12.48 -7.95 -2.13
N GLY A 384 12.47 -7.13 -1.08
CA GLY A 384 12.15 -7.61 0.27
C GLY A 384 13.25 -8.45 0.91
N ASN A 385 14.47 -8.46 0.36
CA ASN A 385 15.56 -9.31 0.83
C ASN A 385 16.38 -8.62 1.93
N TYR A 386 17.04 -9.43 2.75
CA TYR A 386 17.97 -9.00 3.78
C TYR A 386 19.39 -9.43 3.40
N PHE A 387 20.28 -8.46 3.16
CA PHE A 387 21.69 -8.66 2.86
C PHE A 387 22.54 -8.24 4.05
N GLU A 388 23.37 -9.14 4.56
CA GLU A 388 24.27 -8.84 5.66
C GLU A 388 25.64 -9.47 5.50
N ASN A 389 26.69 -8.66 5.68
CA ASN A 389 28.08 -9.15 5.76
C ASN A 389 28.50 -10.01 4.56
N ASN A 390 28.01 -9.69 3.36
CA ASN A 390 28.52 -10.31 2.14
C ASN A 390 29.79 -9.56 1.69
N THR A 391 30.77 -10.31 1.18
CA THR A 391 32.12 -9.79 0.94
C THR A 391 32.71 -10.31 -0.37
N SER A 392 33.68 -9.59 -0.95
CA SER A 392 34.47 -10.09 -2.07
C SER A 392 35.78 -10.74 -1.62
N HIS A 393 36.33 -11.61 -2.47
CA HIS A 393 37.61 -12.27 -2.21
C HIS A 393 38.84 -11.39 -2.41
N THR A 394 38.77 -10.36 -3.27
CA THR A 394 39.95 -9.65 -3.76
C THR A 394 39.97 -8.19 -3.30
N PRO A 395 41.10 -7.66 -2.79
CA PRO A 395 41.23 -6.26 -2.41
C PRO A 395 41.47 -5.28 -3.59
N VAL A 396 41.54 -5.73 -4.85
CA VAL A 396 41.89 -4.87 -5.99
C VAL A 396 40.93 -5.09 -7.18
N ASN A 397 40.21 -4.04 -7.59
CA ASN A 397 39.45 -3.89 -8.85
C ASN A 397 38.26 -4.84 -9.13
N SER A 398 37.69 -5.52 -8.13
CA SER A 398 36.47 -6.34 -8.33
C SER A 398 35.19 -5.52 -8.09
N PRO A 399 34.19 -5.57 -9.00
CA PRO A 399 33.15 -4.56 -9.08
C PRO A 399 31.91 -4.73 -8.15
N GLY A 400 31.70 -5.83 -7.41
CA GLY A 400 30.43 -6.00 -6.64
C GLY A 400 30.51 -6.82 -5.34
N PHE A 401 29.54 -6.58 -4.43
CA PHE A 401 29.49 -7.19 -3.07
C PHE A 401 28.16 -7.85 -2.70
N ASP A 402 27.02 -7.25 -2.98
CA ASP A 402 25.72 -7.90 -2.80
C ASP A 402 25.08 -8.23 -4.15
N ILE A 403 24.93 -7.24 -5.03
CA ILE A 403 24.31 -7.42 -6.33
C ILE A 403 25.26 -6.93 -7.42
N TYR A 404 25.54 -7.80 -8.38
CA TYR A 404 26.26 -7.46 -9.60
C TYR A 404 25.42 -7.89 -10.81
N ALA A 405 24.85 -6.91 -11.50
CA ALA A 405 24.13 -7.14 -12.75
C ALA A 405 25.02 -6.74 -13.92
N HIS A 406 25.28 -7.69 -14.84
CA HIS A 406 26.18 -7.45 -15.97
C HIS A 406 25.73 -8.12 -17.27
N CYS A 407 25.63 -7.33 -18.34
CA CYS A 407 25.50 -7.85 -19.69
C CYS A 407 26.88 -8.12 -20.32
N CYS A 408 27.17 -9.38 -20.66
CA CYS A 408 28.45 -9.78 -21.26
C CYS A 408 28.54 -9.45 -22.76
N TYR A 409 27.40 -9.16 -23.42
CA TYR A 409 27.31 -9.00 -24.87
C TYR A 409 26.99 -7.55 -25.29
N PRO A 410 27.41 -7.12 -26.50
CA PRO A 410 26.91 -5.91 -27.15
C PRO A 410 25.38 -5.97 -27.26
N ILE A 411 24.69 -5.02 -26.65
CA ILE A 411 23.23 -4.90 -26.77
C ILE A 411 22.92 -4.37 -28.17
N LEU A 412 22.42 -5.22 -29.06
CA LEU A 412 22.11 -4.84 -30.44
C LEU A 412 20.63 -4.50 -30.69
N ASP A 413 19.71 -4.77 -29.75
CA ASP A 413 18.30 -4.32 -29.81
C ASP A 413 17.42 -4.76 -28.59
N GLN A 414 17.98 -5.05 -27.40
CA GLN A 414 17.27 -5.74 -26.31
C GLN A 414 17.60 -5.29 -24.88
N SER A 415 16.59 -5.23 -23.99
CA SER A 415 16.66 -4.56 -22.69
C SER A 415 16.77 -5.53 -21.50
N ILE A 416 17.75 -5.30 -20.62
CA ILE A 416 17.70 -5.84 -19.24
C ILE A 416 17.07 -4.77 -18.36
N THR A 417 15.94 -5.10 -17.73
CA THR A 417 15.32 -4.26 -16.71
C THR A 417 15.58 -4.86 -15.34
N CYS A 418 16.17 -4.07 -14.43
CA CYS A 418 16.47 -4.49 -13.07
C CYS A 418 15.69 -3.65 -12.06
N VAL A 419 14.84 -4.30 -11.26
CA VAL A 419 14.04 -3.66 -10.20
C VAL A 419 14.56 -4.13 -8.85
N ILE A 420 15.12 -3.21 -8.07
CA ILE A 420 15.66 -3.45 -6.72
C ILE A 420 14.84 -2.63 -5.73
N LYS A 421 13.99 -3.27 -4.94
CA LYS A 421 13.09 -2.56 -4.02
C LYS A 421 12.89 -3.20 -2.66
N ASN A 422 12.65 -2.42 -1.61
CA ASN A 422 12.34 -2.93 -0.27
C ASN A 422 13.44 -3.84 0.30
N ASN A 423 14.71 -3.70 -0.11
CA ASN A 423 15.82 -4.52 0.40
C ASN A 423 16.60 -3.77 1.48
N ILE A 424 17.13 -4.52 2.44
CA ILE A 424 18.02 -4.00 3.48
C ILE A 424 19.43 -4.52 3.21
N PHE A 425 20.40 -3.61 3.16
CA PHE A 425 21.82 -3.91 2.98
C PHE A 425 22.59 -3.39 4.19
N THR A 426 23.23 -4.30 4.93
CA THR A 426 23.98 -3.91 6.13
C THR A 426 25.33 -4.61 6.26
N ARG A 427 26.35 -3.86 6.70
CA ARG A 427 27.70 -4.40 6.94
C ARG A 427 28.33 -5.12 5.75
N SER A 428 27.84 -4.88 4.53
CA SER A 428 28.47 -5.40 3.33
C SER A 428 29.72 -4.58 3.02
N TYR A 429 30.80 -5.24 2.61
CA TYR A 429 32.12 -4.60 2.47
C TYR A 429 32.48 -4.42 1.02
N GLY A 430 32.64 -3.19 0.55
CA GLY A 430 33.11 -2.91 -0.79
C GLY A 430 34.61 -2.76 -0.97
N THR A 431 35.08 -2.83 -2.21
CA THR A 431 36.44 -2.46 -2.62
C THR A 431 36.43 -0.99 -3.02
N THR A 432 37.62 -0.41 -3.14
CA THR A 432 37.81 0.97 -3.61
C THR A 432 37.25 1.26 -5.01
N ASN A 433 36.89 0.23 -5.79
CA ASN A 433 36.35 0.34 -7.15
C ASN A 433 35.01 -0.43 -7.34
N GLY A 434 34.36 -0.87 -6.26
CA GLY A 434 33.14 -1.70 -6.36
C GLY A 434 32.07 -1.33 -5.32
N ALA A 435 30.82 -1.72 -5.61
CA ALA A 435 29.65 -1.31 -4.84
C ALA A 435 28.80 -2.45 -4.29
N VAL A 436 28.03 -2.14 -3.23
CA VAL A 436 27.00 -3.04 -2.67
C VAL A 436 26.05 -3.47 -3.77
N VAL A 437 25.54 -2.50 -4.52
CA VAL A 437 24.76 -2.71 -5.75
C VAL A 437 25.54 -2.13 -6.91
N ASN A 438 25.94 -2.98 -7.85
CA ASN A 438 26.58 -2.56 -9.09
C ASN A 438 25.77 -3.02 -10.29
N LEU A 439 25.27 -2.06 -11.06
CA LEU A 439 24.53 -2.28 -12.31
C LEU A 439 25.37 -1.75 -13.46
N THR A 440 25.85 -2.67 -14.30
CA THR A 440 26.73 -2.36 -15.44
C THR A 440 26.10 -2.92 -16.72
N ARG A 441 25.96 -2.09 -17.77
CA ARG A 441 25.32 -2.48 -19.06
C ARG A 441 23.88 -3.00 -18.88
N ILE A 442 23.08 -2.24 -18.15
CA ILE A 442 21.64 -2.48 -17.91
C ILE A 442 20.85 -1.42 -18.67
N HIS A 443 19.71 -1.79 -19.26
CA HIS A 443 18.89 -0.85 -20.04
C HIS A 443 18.05 0.03 -19.10
N ASP A 444 17.23 -0.57 -18.23
CA ASP A 444 16.41 0.16 -17.24
C ASP A 444 16.73 -0.30 -15.81
N ALA A 445 16.92 0.64 -14.88
CA ALA A 445 17.17 0.35 -13.47
C ALA A 445 16.20 1.10 -12.56
N LYS A 446 15.50 0.39 -11.68
CA LYS A 446 14.58 0.98 -10.68
C LYS A 446 15.04 0.63 -9.28
N LEU A 447 15.51 1.61 -8.53
CA LEU A 447 15.95 1.47 -7.15
C LEU A 447 15.02 2.27 -6.24
N SER A 448 14.14 1.57 -5.53
CA SER A 448 13.14 2.24 -4.68
C SER A 448 13.00 1.63 -3.30
N ASN A 449 12.84 2.46 -2.25
CA ASN A 449 12.54 1.97 -0.91
C ASN A 449 13.61 0.99 -0.38
N ASN A 450 14.90 1.20 -0.62
CA ASN A 450 15.95 0.35 -0.05
C ASN A 450 16.61 1.03 1.14
N THR A 451 17.18 0.25 2.06
CA THR A 451 17.88 0.75 3.24
C THR A 451 19.32 0.27 3.27
N PHE A 452 20.27 1.20 3.14
CA PHE A 452 21.71 0.95 3.18
C PHE A 452 22.31 1.49 4.47
N ILE A 453 22.85 0.62 5.33
CA ILE A 453 23.37 1.01 6.66
C ILE A 453 24.70 0.33 6.96
N ASN A 454 25.71 1.14 7.32
CA ASN A 454 27.03 0.66 7.74
C ASN A 454 27.70 -0.27 6.69
N ASN A 455 27.48 -0.03 5.40
CA ASN A 455 28.25 -0.74 4.38
C ASN A 455 29.59 -0.01 4.22
N HIS A 456 30.64 -0.78 4.01
CA HIS A 456 32.01 -0.29 3.95
C HIS A 456 32.49 -0.29 2.50
N SER A 457 31.84 0.50 1.65
CA SER A 457 32.08 0.56 0.21
C SER A 457 32.08 2.01 -0.26
N ASN A 458 33.03 2.38 -1.12
CA ASN A 458 32.98 3.65 -1.83
C ASN A 458 33.17 3.34 -3.33
N PRO A 459 32.07 3.28 -4.11
CA PRO A 459 30.69 3.68 -3.78
C PRO A 459 29.79 2.58 -3.20
N THR A 460 28.66 2.94 -2.58
CA THR A 460 27.63 1.99 -2.05
C THR A 460 26.71 1.48 -3.13
N VAL A 461 26.23 2.37 -3.99
CA VAL A 461 25.54 2.01 -5.22
C VAL A 461 26.37 2.57 -6.36
N HIS A 462 26.67 1.75 -7.36
CA HIS A 462 27.39 2.13 -8.57
C HIS A 462 26.51 1.80 -9.77
N LEU A 463 26.13 2.83 -10.52
CA LEU A 463 25.50 2.69 -11.82
C LEU A 463 26.53 3.11 -12.86
N ARG A 464 26.90 2.24 -13.81
CA ARG A 464 27.90 2.56 -14.82
C ARG A 464 27.34 2.37 -16.23
N ALA A 465 27.17 3.46 -16.97
CA ALA A 465 27.15 3.42 -18.42
C ALA A 465 28.60 3.30 -18.90
N ILE A 466 28.90 2.32 -19.77
CA ILE A 466 30.28 2.17 -20.28
C ILE A 466 30.39 2.94 -21.59
N GLU A 467 31.17 4.03 -21.57
CA GLU A 467 31.81 4.59 -22.74
C GLU A 467 33.05 3.75 -23.09
N LEU A 468 33.19 3.34 -24.36
CA LEU A 468 34.41 2.73 -24.86
C LEU A 468 35.37 3.84 -25.31
N ASN A 469 36.37 4.14 -24.49
CA ASN A 469 37.54 4.86 -24.99
C ASN A 469 38.25 4.01 -26.05
N GLU A 470 38.55 4.65 -27.18
CA GLU A 470 39.20 4.08 -28.37
C GLU A 470 40.34 3.11 -28.01
N LEU A 471 40.18 1.85 -28.39
CA LEU A 471 41.31 0.91 -28.44
C LEU A 471 42.23 1.34 -29.60
N THR A 472 43.24 2.15 -29.30
CA THR A 472 44.38 2.33 -30.21
C THR A 472 45.22 1.05 -30.22
N GLY A 473 44.92 0.16 -31.15
CA GLY A 473 45.73 -1.04 -31.36
C GLY A 473 45.00 -2.08 -32.19
N SER A 474 45.49 -2.28 -33.40
CA SER A 474 44.97 -3.15 -34.46
C SER A 474 44.46 -4.52 -33.98
N GLU A 475 43.15 -4.65 -33.79
CA GLU A 475 42.38 -5.84 -34.17
C GLU A 475 40.91 -5.43 -34.32
N GLN A 476 40.48 -5.31 -35.58
CA GLN A 476 39.11 -5.01 -35.97
C GLN A 476 38.17 -6.16 -35.54
N ARG A 477 37.18 -5.85 -34.71
CA ARG A 477 35.80 -6.34 -34.93
C ARG A 477 34.85 -5.14 -34.86
N GLN A 478 33.96 -5.11 -35.86
CA GLN A 478 33.18 -3.98 -36.30
C GLN A 478 32.06 -3.60 -35.31
N GLY A 479 31.83 -2.29 -35.17
CA GLY A 479 30.60 -1.67 -34.64
C GLY A 479 30.34 -1.84 -33.15
N LEU A 480 30.95 -0.99 -32.32
CA LEU A 480 30.55 -0.83 -30.91
C LEU A 480 29.86 0.52 -30.77
N GLU A 481 28.52 0.50 -30.82
CA GLU A 481 27.66 1.66 -30.56
C GLU A 481 27.67 2.00 -29.06
N GLN A 482 27.43 3.28 -28.74
CA GLN A 482 27.36 3.81 -27.38
C GLN A 482 26.27 3.08 -26.57
N TYR A 483 26.56 2.68 -25.33
CA TYR A 483 25.58 2.02 -24.45
C TYR A 483 25.07 3.01 -23.41
N GLU A 484 23.86 3.53 -23.60
CA GLU A 484 23.18 4.40 -22.64
C GLU A 484 22.28 3.56 -21.72
N THR A 485 22.31 3.85 -20.42
CA THR A 485 21.23 3.48 -19.50
C THR A 485 20.04 4.40 -19.76
N TYR A 486 18.86 3.85 -20.03
CA TYR A 486 17.63 4.60 -20.22
C TYR A 486 16.76 4.51 -18.97
N ASN A 487 16.02 5.58 -18.64
CA ASN A 487 14.96 5.58 -17.61
C ASN A 487 15.33 4.93 -16.25
N THR A 488 16.37 5.43 -15.60
CA THR A 488 16.70 5.04 -14.23
C THR A 488 15.90 5.86 -13.21
N PHE A 489 15.30 5.19 -12.23
CA PHE A 489 14.53 5.84 -11.15
C PHE A 489 15.12 5.46 -9.80
N ILE A 490 15.53 6.45 -9.02
CA ILE A 490 16.12 6.27 -7.69
C ILE A 490 15.33 7.08 -6.68
N LYS A 491 14.49 6.41 -5.90
CA LYS A 491 13.60 7.11 -4.96
C LYS A 491 13.41 6.45 -3.62
N ASN A 492 13.11 7.23 -2.60
CA ASN A 492 12.73 6.74 -1.27
C ASN A 492 13.77 5.79 -0.64
N ASN A 493 15.06 5.91 -0.97
CA ASN A 493 16.10 5.06 -0.37
C ASN A 493 16.76 5.76 0.84
N VAL A 494 17.18 4.98 1.84
CA VAL A 494 17.95 5.45 2.99
C VAL A 494 19.43 5.08 2.79
N PHE A 495 20.32 6.07 2.93
CA PHE A 495 21.77 5.92 2.94
C PHE A 495 22.33 6.49 4.24
N SER A 496 22.81 5.64 5.15
CA SER A 496 23.35 6.06 6.45
C SER A 496 24.80 5.62 6.67
N SER A 497 25.54 6.39 7.48
CA SER A 497 26.92 6.12 7.93
C SER A 497 27.95 6.30 6.80
N TYR A 498 28.96 5.45 6.69
CA TYR A 498 30.02 5.51 5.66
C TYR A 498 29.54 5.28 4.22
N ASN A 499 28.23 5.17 4.00
CA ASN A 499 27.65 4.84 2.70
C ASN A 499 27.63 6.06 1.79
N THR A 500 28.47 6.10 0.76
CA THR A 500 28.36 7.07 -0.33
C THR A 500 27.43 6.53 -1.43
N ALA A 501 26.46 7.30 -1.90
CA ALA A 501 25.80 7.00 -3.18
C ALA A 501 26.60 7.71 -4.27
N VAL A 502 27.44 6.97 -5.01
CA VAL A 502 28.20 7.56 -6.12
C VAL A 502 27.68 6.97 -7.42
N PHE A 503 27.03 7.81 -8.19
CA PHE A 503 26.53 7.48 -9.50
C PHE A 503 27.54 7.97 -10.54
N ASP A 504 28.60 7.20 -10.79
CA ASP A 504 29.68 7.56 -11.71
C ASP A 504 29.33 7.26 -13.18
N ASN A 505 29.66 8.18 -14.10
CA ASN A 505 29.51 8.02 -15.56
C ASN A 505 28.08 7.73 -16.03
N ILE A 506 27.09 8.49 -15.56
CA ILE A 506 25.85 8.66 -16.31
C ILE A 506 26.22 9.60 -17.47
N LEU A 507 26.27 9.10 -18.70
CA LEU A 507 26.57 9.89 -19.90
C LEU A 507 25.66 11.14 -19.96
N ASP A 508 26.14 12.19 -20.64
CA ASP A 508 25.64 13.58 -20.81
C ASP A 508 24.12 13.82 -21.06
N ASN A 509 23.28 12.80 -20.96
CA ASN A 509 21.84 12.86 -21.06
C ASN A 509 21.21 12.87 -19.65
N GLU A 510 21.32 14.00 -18.94
CA GLU A 510 20.67 14.26 -17.64
C GLU A 510 19.15 13.91 -17.63
N SER A 511 18.53 13.76 -18.81
CA SER A 511 17.14 13.37 -18.99
C SER A 511 16.80 11.91 -18.66
N SER A 512 17.78 11.00 -18.50
CA SER A 512 17.51 9.55 -18.35
C SER A 512 17.55 9.01 -16.91
N VAL A 513 18.01 9.80 -15.92
CA VAL A 513 18.07 9.39 -14.50
C VAL A 513 17.29 10.36 -13.64
N SER A 514 16.34 9.85 -12.86
CA SER A 514 15.52 10.65 -11.95
C SER A 514 15.72 10.26 -10.49
N PHE A 515 15.83 11.28 -9.64
CA PHE A 515 15.94 11.15 -8.20
C PHE A 515 14.68 11.68 -7.52
N GLY A 516 14.26 11.08 -6.40
CA GLY A 516 13.21 11.66 -5.58
C GLY A 516 13.16 11.14 -4.16
N ARG A 517 13.17 12.04 -3.17
CA ARG A 517 13.02 11.75 -1.73
C ARG A 517 13.93 10.63 -1.20
N ASN A 518 15.21 10.64 -1.56
CA ASN A 518 16.19 9.78 -0.89
C ASN A 518 16.71 10.50 0.38
N LEU A 519 17.05 9.74 1.42
CA LEU A 519 17.59 10.27 2.67
C LEU A 519 19.06 9.89 2.84
N PHE A 520 19.91 10.86 3.17
CA PHE A 520 21.35 10.73 3.34
C PHE A 520 21.80 11.18 4.73
N TRP A 521 22.63 10.38 5.42
CA TRP A 521 23.15 10.70 6.76
C TRP A 521 24.65 10.41 6.92
N ASN A 522 25.34 11.26 7.70
CA ASN A 522 26.70 11.05 8.23
C ASN A 522 27.81 10.79 7.17
N ASN A 523 28.06 11.77 6.29
CA ASN A 523 29.01 11.75 5.17
C ASN A 523 28.59 10.96 3.92
N ALA A 524 27.32 10.53 3.86
CA ALA A 524 26.75 10.05 2.61
C ALA A 524 26.76 11.17 1.56
N VAL A 525 27.49 10.96 0.46
CA VAL A 525 27.49 11.85 -0.71
C VAL A 525 26.35 11.40 -1.62
N ALA A 526 25.57 12.35 -2.15
CA ALA A 526 24.34 12.06 -2.90
C ALA A 526 24.58 11.75 -4.39
N PHE A 527 25.60 12.36 -5.00
CA PHE A 527 25.95 12.18 -6.41
C PHE A 527 27.39 12.64 -6.65
N GLN A 528 28.16 11.99 -7.54
CA GLN A 528 29.37 12.59 -8.13
C GLN A 528 29.27 12.54 -9.65
N GLU A 529 29.35 13.69 -10.29
CA GLU A 529 29.46 13.82 -11.74
C GLU A 529 30.88 14.25 -12.08
N ASN A 530 31.59 13.53 -12.95
CA ASN A 530 32.94 13.92 -13.36
C ASN A 530 33.89 14.22 -12.17
N GLY A 531 33.69 13.55 -11.03
CA GLY A 531 34.44 13.77 -9.78
C GLY A 531 34.03 14.99 -8.95
N GLN A 532 32.91 15.65 -9.25
CA GLN A 532 32.33 16.74 -8.45
C GLN A 532 31.04 16.27 -7.76
N ALA A 533 30.94 16.48 -6.45
CA ALA A 533 29.76 16.09 -5.69
C ALA A 533 28.60 17.08 -5.93
N THR A 534 27.44 16.59 -6.36
CA THR A 534 26.20 17.39 -6.43
C THR A 534 25.11 16.77 -5.55
N VAL A 535 24.14 17.58 -5.16
CA VAL A 535 23.01 17.16 -4.33
C VAL A 535 21.75 17.26 -5.17
N PRO A 536 21.03 16.15 -5.44
CA PRO A 536 19.75 16.21 -6.12
C PRO A 536 18.77 17.07 -5.32
N SER A 537 18.06 17.98 -6.00
CA SER A 537 16.92 18.67 -5.41
C SER A 537 15.91 17.63 -4.91
N ASN A 538 15.31 17.86 -3.74
CA ASN A 538 14.31 16.98 -3.09
C ASN A 538 14.85 15.71 -2.40
N SER A 539 16.07 15.74 -1.86
CA SER A 539 16.60 14.72 -0.92
C SER A 539 16.67 15.24 0.51
N LEU A 540 16.60 14.34 1.51
CA LEU A 540 16.71 14.65 2.93
C LEU A 540 18.14 14.41 3.44
N PHE A 541 18.61 15.21 4.40
CA PHE A 541 19.99 15.20 4.92
C PHE A 541 20.02 15.19 6.46
N GLU A 542 19.54 14.10 7.05
CA GLU A 542 19.27 13.99 8.48
C GLU A 542 19.32 12.52 8.94
N ASP A 543 19.36 12.30 10.26
CA ASP A 543 19.41 10.95 10.82
C ASP A 543 18.12 10.23 10.45
N PRO A 544 18.16 9.04 9.81
CA PRO A 544 16.94 8.32 9.48
C PRO A 544 16.18 7.85 10.73
N LEU A 545 16.76 7.86 11.92
CA LEU A 545 16.12 7.47 13.19
C LEU A 545 15.41 6.11 13.06
N LEU A 546 16.19 5.08 12.70
CA LEU A 546 15.68 3.72 12.53
C LEU A 546 15.83 2.92 13.83
N GLY A 547 14.78 2.19 14.20
CA GLY A 547 14.71 1.36 15.39
C GLY A 547 15.10 -0.09 15.12
N GLU A 548 14.53 -1.02 15.90
CA GLU A 548 14.72 -2.44 15.69
C GLU A 548 14.26 -2.89 14.29
N ASN A 549 15.00 -3.81 13.68
CA ASN A 549 14.73 -4.33 12.33
C ASN A 549 14.65 -3.25 11.25
N TYR A 550 15.26 -2.08 11.47
CA TYR A 550 15.31 -0.96 10.52
C TYR A 550 13.95 -0.31 10.23
N ILE A 551 12.99 -0.48 11.13
CA ILE A 551 11.69 0.20 11.08
C ILE A 551 11.90 1.66 11.52
N PRO A 552 11.38 2.66 10.78
CA PRO A 552 11.37 4.06 11.22
C PRO A 552 10.82 4.20 12.65
N ILE A 553 11.53 4.94 13.50
CA ILE A 553 11.09 5.15 14.88
C ILE A 553 9.85 6.05 14.88
N TRP A 554 8.80 5.58 15.53
CA TRP A 554 7.57 6.33 15.79
C TRP A 554 7.15 6.15 17.24
N ASN A 555 7.56 7.08 18.10
CA ASN A 555 7.18 7.07 19.52
C ASN A 555 7.24 8.48 20.13
N SER A 556 6.95 8.60 21.43
CA SER A 556 6.93 9.88 22.15
C SER A 556 8.28 10.61 22.28
N SER A 557 9.38 9.99 21.85
CA SER A 557 10.73 10.55 21.97
C SER A 557 11.37 10.88 20.64
N ALA A 558 10.95 10.23 19.55
CA ALA A 558 11.46 10.50 18.21
C ALA A 558 10.40 10.11 17.17
N ILE A 559 10.28 10.93 16.12
CA ILE A 559 9.56 10.63 14.89
C ILE A 559 10.61 10.64 13.78
N SER A 560 10.71 9.53 13.07
CA SER A 560 11.68 9.40 11.98
C SER A 560 11.29 10.30 10.80
N PRO A 561 12.25 11.02 10.19
CA PRO A 561 12.02 11.80 8.98
C PRO A 561 11.83 10.92 7.73
N CYS A 562 11.91 9.59 7.88
CA CYS A 562 11.51 8.67 6.83
C CYS A 562 9.99 8.59 6.68
N ILE A 563 9.24 8.92 7.74
CA ILE A 563 7.80 8.69 7.80
C ILE A 563 7.06 9.72 6.93
N ASP A 564 6.14 9.24 6.10
CA ASP A 564 5.28 10.03 5.20
C ASP A 564 6.03 11.00 4.26
N SER A 565 7.33 10.81 4.08
CA SER A 565 8.23 11.75 3.39
C SER A 565 8.66 11.29 1.99
N GLY A 566 8.24 10.10 1.58
CA GLY A 566 8.53 9.50 0.28
C GLY A 566 7.60 9.97 -0.84
N ILE A 567 7.81 9.43 -2.04
CA ILE A 567 6.98 9.66 -3.24
C ILE A 567 6.52 8.35 -3.89
N GLY A 568 5.24 8.31 -4.28
CA GLY A 568 4.64 7.17 -4.97
C GLY A 568 3.31 6.75 -4.35
N ASP A 569 3.00 5.47 -4.47
CA ASP A 569 1.78 4.87 -3.93
C ASP A 569 1.74 4.98 -2.41
N LEU A 570 0.54 5.22 -1.86
CA LEU A 570 0.31 5.30 -0.41
C LEU A 570 0.72 4.01 0.31
N ASP A 571 1.05 4.16 1.58
CA ASP A 571 1.31 3.03 2.48
C ASP A 571 0.00 2.30 2.83
N PRO A 572 0.06 1.05 3.36
CA PRO A 572 -1.15 0.25 3.60
C PRO A 572 -2.17 0.88 4.56
N ASP A 573 -1.76 1.84 5.37
CA ASP A 573 -2.59 2.65 6.27
C ASP A 573 -3.15 3.93 5.60
N GLY A 574 -2.87 4.12 4.32
CA GLY A 574 -3.37 5.24 3.51
C GLY A 574 -2.53 6.51 3.63
N THR A 575 -1.41 6.49 4.35
CA THR A 575 -0.51 7.65 4.46
C THR A 575 0.40 7.78 3.22
N PRO A 576 1.03 8.94 2.98
CA PRO A 576 2.11 9.03 2.02
C PRO A 576 3.20 7.99 2.29
N PRO A 577 3.93 7.51 1.27
CA PRO A 577 4.87 6.43 1.46
C PRO A 577 6.07 6.80 2.33
N ASP A 578 6.49 5.88 3.18
CA ASP A 578 7.75 5.99 3.91
C ASP A 578 8.99 5.85 3.00
N ILE A 579 10.08 6.48 3.43
CA ILE A 579 11.42 6.28 2.86
C ILE A 579 12.07 5.04 3.51
N GLY A 580 12.64 4.16 2.69
CA GLY A 580 13.38 2.97 3.13
C GLY A 580 12.61 1.66 2.97
N ALA A 581 13.28 0.56 3.32
CA ALA A 581 12.81 -0.81 3.06
C ALA A 581 11.75 -1.32 4.04
N LYS A 582 11.64 -0.68 5.20
CA LYS A 582 10.64 -1.00 6.21
C LYS A 582 9.78 0.22 6.42
N LYS A 583 8.48 -0.03 6.42
CA LYS A 583 7.47 0.98 6.71
C LYS A 583 7.16 0.95 8.20
N VAL A 584 6.86 2.11 8.78
CA VAL A 584 6.20 2.17 10.07
C VAL A 584 4.83 1.51 9.94
N GLN A 585 4.39 0.83 11.00
CA GLN A 585 3.05 0.25 11.01
C GLN A 585 2.08 1.24 11.66
N ASN A 586 0.94 1.50 11.02
CA ASN A 586 -0.24 2.16 11.58
C ASN A 586 0.09 3.33 12.51
N HIS A 587 0.38 4.51 11.95
CA HIS A 587 0.50 5.74 12.71
C HIS A 587 -0.65 6.70 12.45
N LYS A 588 -0.61 7.86 13.10
CA LYS A 588 -1.58 8.93 12.90
C LYS A 588 -0.94 10.00 12.03
N TYR A 589 -1.63 10.30 10.95
CA TYR A 589 -1.35 11.45 10.12
C TYR A 589 -2.61 12.32 10.11
N TRP A 590 -2.42 13.60 9.91
CA TRP A 590 -3.50 14.51 9.62
C TRP A 590 -3.31 15.02 8.20
N ASP A 591 -4.36 14.88 7.40
CA ASP A 591 -4.46 15.48 6.10
C ASP A 591 -5.68 16.41 6.05
N TYR A 592 -5.53 17.51 5.33
CA TYR A 592 -6.66 18.39 5.01
C TYR A 592 -6.54 18.87 3.59
N THR A 593 -7.58 18.54 2.84
CA THR A 593 -7.69 18.84 1.43
C THR A 593 -8.60 20.05 1.24
N PHE A 594 -8.06 21.09 0.62
CA PHE A 594 -8.87 22.16 0.05
C PHE A 594 -9.43 21.63 -1.28
N GLU A 595 -10.69 21.18 -1.29
CA GLU A 595 -11.27 20.39 -2.39
C GLU A 595 -11.80 21.21 -3.57
N ASN A 596 -12.25 22.45 -3.35
CA ASN A 596 -12.93 23.23 -4.40
C ASN A 596 -12.20 24.54 -4.76
N GLN A 597 -11.68 24.60 -5.97
CA GLN A 597 -10.98 25.75 -6.55
C GLN A 597 -11.88 26.99 -6.70
N ASN A 598 -13.20 26.82 -6.76
CA ASN A 598 -14.16 27.91 -6.89
C ASN A 598 -14.74 28.38 -5.55
N ASP A 599 -14.35 27.74 -4.43
CA ASP A 599 -14.76 28.15 -3.08
C ASP A 599 -13.77 29.18 -2.48
N VAL A 600 -13.22 30.01 -3.35
CA VAL A 600 -12.16 30.99 -3.08
C VAL A 600 -12.65 32.28 -2.41
N ASP A 601 -13.97 32.46 -2.34
CA ASP A 601 -14.61 33.57 -1.63
C ASP A 601 -15.04 33.22 -0.20
N LYS A 602 -14.59 32.06 0.33
CA LYS A 602 -14.92 31.58 1.68
C LYS A 602 -13.71 31.47 2.59
N TRP A 603 -13.88 31.89 3.84
CA TRP A 603 -12.87 31.72 4.89
C TRP A 603 -12.99 30.33 5.48
N TYR A 604 -11.91 29.55 5.45
CA TYR A 604 -11.84 28.26 6.11
C TYR A 604 -11.53 28.46 7.59
N TRP A 605 -12.28 27.82 8.48
CA TRP A 605 -12.03 27.83 9.93
C TRP A 605 -11.56 26.43 10.32
N VAL A 606 -10.26 26.25 10.50
CA VAL A 606 -9.61 24.95 10.59
C VAL A 606 -8.74 24.84 11.83
N SER A 607 -8.50 23.61 12.26
CA SER A 607 -7.55 23.30 13.32
C SER A 607 -6.81 21.99 13.04
N TYR A 608 -5.68 21.79 13.70
CA TYR A 608 -4.71 20.75 13.34
C TYR A 608 -4.51 19.74 14.49
N PRO A 609 -5.28 18.63 14.54
CA PRO A 609 -5.39 17.73 15.70
C PRO A 609 -4.15 16.89 16.01
N VAL A 610 -3.35 16.62 14.98
CA VAL A 610 -2.17 15.75 15.03
C VAL A 610 -1.03 16.54 14.42
N LEU A 611 0.02 16.75 15.19
CA LEU A 611 1.13 17.60 14.83
C LEU A 611 2.44 16.98 15.30
N ASN A 612 3.50 17.15 14.51
CA ASN A 612 4.83 16.65 14.85
C ASN A 612 5.49 17.47 15.97
N SER A 613 5.11 17.23 17.23
CA SER A 613 5.66 17.97 18.38
C SER A 613 7.04 17.49 18.84
N ILE A 614 7.66 16.56 18.12
CA ILE A 614 8.88 15.87 18.57
C ILE A 614 10.10 16.29 17.74
N THR A 615 9.93 16.53 16.43
CA THR A 615 11.03 17.01 15.60
C THR A 615 11.10 18.54 15.62
N ASP A 616 12.29 19.08 15.81
CA ASP A 616 12.54 20.52 15.73
C ASP A 616 12.13 21.05 14.34
N ASN A 617 11.45 22.20 14.32
CA ASN A 617 10.98 22.92 13.13
C ASN A 617 9.80 22.35 12.33
N ALA A 618 9.36 21.11 12.53
CA ALA A 618 8.18 20.58 11.81
C ALA A 618 6.90 21.40 12.10
N LEU A 619 6.83 22.01 13.28
CA LEU A 619 5.74 22.91 13.65
C LEU A 619 5.96 24.36 13.27
N LEU A 620 7.08 24.74 12.65
CA LEU A 620 7.21 26.11 12.14
C LEU A 620 6.25 26.30 10.97
N ALA A 621 5.54 27.43 10.97
CA ALA A 621 4.56 27.75 9.93
C ALA A 621 5.15 27.67 8.50
N SER A 622 6.42 27.99 8.30
CA SER A 622 7.10 27.90 7.00
C SER A 622 7.29 26.47 6.50
N GLU A 623 7.34 25.50 7.40
CA GLU A 623 7.41 24.07 7.07
C GLU A 623 6.00 23.49 7.00
N PHE A 624 5.17 23.69 8.02
CA PHE A 624 3.82 23.13 8.10
C PHE A 624 2.86 23.66 7.01
N PHE A 625 2.94 24.94 6.65
CA PHE A 625 2.12 25.54 5.58
C PHE A 625 2.87 25.66 4.25
N LYS A 626 3.96 24.93 4.06
CA LYS A 626 4.86 25.08 2.90
C LYS A 626 4.13 24.99 1.57
N GLU A 627 3.20 24.05 1.43
CA GLU A 627 2.37 23.88 0.23
C GLU A 627 1.58 25.16 -0.06
N LEU A 628 0.93 25.75 0.96
CA LEU A 628 0.16 26.99 0.83
C LEU A 628 1.03 28.22 0.56
N LEU A 629 2.25 28.25 1.12
CA LEU A 629 3.22 29.34 0.98
C LEU A 629 4.01 29.29 -0.35
N THR A 630 3.65 28.42 -1.29
CA THR A 630 4.32 28.31 -2.59
C THR A 630 4.28 29.62 -3.40
N ILE A 631 5.43 30.03 -3.94
CA ILE A 631 5.60 31.24 -4.76
C ILE A 631 5.88 30.84 -6.21
N HIS A 632 5.35 31.60 -7.17
CA HIS A 632 5.69 31.48 -8.58
C HIS A 632 6.01 32.84 -9.21
N LEU A 633 6.56 32.84 -10.42
CA LEU A 633 6.82 34.05 -11.18
C LEU A 633 5.62 34.35 -12.10
N ASP A 634 5.15 35.60 -12.09
CA ASP A 634 4.13 36.07 -13.03
C ASP A 634 4.71 36.38 -14.44
N SER A 635 3.89 36.92 -15.33
CA SER A 635 4.30 37.23 -16.72
C SER A 635 5.39 38.30 -16.83
N ASP A 636 5.62 39.06 -15.76
CA ASP A 636 6.62 40.13 -15.68
C ASP A 636 7.81 39.71 -14.79
N ASP A 637 8.00 38.40 -14.57
CA ASP A 637 9.03 37.80 -13.70
C ASP A 637 8.97 38.26 -12.22
N ASN A 638 7.82 38.74 -11.74
CA ASN A 638 7.65 39.11 -10.34
C ASN A 638 7.19 37.90 -9.51
N PRO A 639 7.76 37.69 -8.31
CA PRO A 639 7.29 36.64 -7.40
C PRO A 639 5.89 36.97 -6.88
N THR A 640 5.00 35.98 -6.93
CA THR A 640 3.61 36.09 -6.50
C THR A 640 3.15 34.78 -5.82
N PRO A 641 2.24 34.83 -4.81
CA PRO A 641 1.70 33.63 -4.18
C PRO A 641 0.95 32.75 -5.17
N SER A 642 1.05 31.45 -4.99
CA SER A 642 0.35 30.48 -5.84
C SER A 642 -1.04 30.16 -5.30
N TYR A 643 -1.19 30.02 -3.97
CA TYR A 643 -2.40 29.48 -3.37
C TYR A 643 -2.99 30.32 -2.23
N LEU A 644 -2.14 30.88 -1.37
CA LEU A 644 -2.60 31.56 -0.16
C LEU A 644 -2.79 33.07 -0.36
N ASP A 645 -3.88 33.61 0.20
CA ASP A 645 -4.09 35.05 0.37
C ASP A 645 -3.67 35.46 1.79
N GLU A 646 -4.29 34.86 2.80
CA GLU A 646 -4.04 35.18 4.21
C GLU A 646 -4.34 34.01 5.16
N ILE A 647 -3.52 33.82 6.19
CA ILE A 647 -3.82 32.97 7.36
C ILE A 647 -3.87 33.85 8.60
N ARG A 648 -4.86 33.66 9.46
CA ARG A 648 -5.01 34.38 10.74
C ARG A 648 -5.16 33.43 11.91
N TRP A 649 -4.66 33.84 13.07
CA TRP A 649 -4.92 33.20 14.36
C TRP A 649 -4.88 34.25 15.47
N TYR A 650 -5.33 33.85 16.65
CA TYR A 650 -5.41 34.73 17.81
C TYR A 650 -4.78 34.07 19.02
N ASN A 651 -3.94 34.80 19.74
CA ASN A 651 -3.32 34.36 20.99
C ASN A 651 -3.43 35.46 22.08
N HIS A 652 -2.81 35.25 23.24
CA HIS A 652 -2.88 36.18 24.39
C HIS A 652 -2.25 37.56 24.15
N GLU A 653 -1.50 37.75 23.07
CA GLU A 653 -0.90 39.03 22.68
C GLU A 653 -1.72 39.76 21.61
N GLY A 654 -2.65 39.07 20.94
CA GLY A 654 -3.55 39.63 19.94
C GLY A 654 -3.75 38.74 18.71
N GLU A 655 -4.21 39.38 17.63
CA GLU A 655 -4.39 38.74 16.31
C GLU A 655 -3.08 38.79 15.53
N TYR A 656 -2.74 37.67 14.90
CA TYR A 656 -1.58 37.50 14.06
C TYR A 656 -2.00 36.98 12.69
N SER A 657 -1.23 37.32 11.67
CA SER A 657 -1.47 36.81 10.33
C SER A 657 -0.19 36.57 9.52
N ILE A 658 -0.34 35.70 8.52
CA ILE A 658 0.62 35.52 7.43
C ILE A 658 -0.08 36.00 6.16
N PHE A 659 0.52 36.95 5.47
CA PHE A 659 0.01 37.53 4.23
C PHE A 659 1.16 37.93 3.33
N TRP A 660 0.87 38.10 2.04
CA TRP A 660 1.87 38.51 1.06
C TRP A 660 2.02 40.04 1.03
N ASN A 661 3.25 40.55 1.04
CA ASN A 661 3.55 41.97 0.84
C ASN A 661 4.85 42.13 0.04
N ASP A 662 4.83 42.97 -0.99
CA ASP A 662 6.00 43.41 -1.76
C ASP A 662 7.06 42.31 -2.01
N SER A 663 6.62 41.22 -2.66
CA SER A 663 7.49 40.09 -3.09
C SER A 663 7.91 39.08 -2.02
N SER A 664 7.33 39.10 -0.81
CA SER A 664 7.63 38.13 0.25
C SER A 664 6.47 37.85 1.20
N TRP A 665 6.52 36.68 1.87
CA TRP A 665 5.62 36.38 2.99
C TRP A 665 6.00 37.23 4.20
N CYS A 666 5.06 38.04 4.68
CA CYS A 666 5.19 38.87 5.87
C CYS A 666 4.47 38.24 7.08
N GLY A 667 4.71 38.84 8.26
CA GLY A 667 4.17 38.36 9.52
C GLY A 667 5.11 37.37 10.20
N THR A 668 4.57 36.30 10.76
CA THR A 668 5.33 35.30 11.54
C THR A 668 5.50 33.98 10.79
N ALA A 669 5.54 34.03 9.45
CA ALA A 669 5.65 32.83 8.61
C ALA A 669 6.84 31.94 8.98
N SER A 670 7.95 32.51 9.44
CA SER A 670 9.17 31.78 9.83
C SER A 670 9.35 31.57 11.34
N SER A 671 8.44 32.07 12.17
CA SER A 671 8.59 32.06 13.64
C SER A 671 7.38 31.51 14.40
N HIS A 672 6.21 31.42 13.76
CA HIS A 672 5.01 30.86 14.39
C HIS A 672 5.12 29.35 14.54
N ILE A 673 4.79 28.87 15.74
CA ILE A 673 4.71 27.44 16.04
C ILE A 673 3.25 27.02 15.94
N VAL A 674 2.95 26.13 15.00
CA VAL A 674 1.65 25.51 14.82
C VAL A 674 1.41 24.53 15.95
N THR A 675 0.29 24.65 16.65
CA THR A 675 -0.05 23.78 17.78
C THR A 675 -1.47 23.29 17.66
N SER A 676 -1.75 22.10 18.19
CA SER A 676 -3.08 21.52 18.03
C SER A 676 -4.18 22.38 18.63
N PRO A 677 -4.09 22.86 19.89
CA PRO A 677 -5.12 23.71 20.50
C PRO A 677 -5.51 24.94 19.69
N GLN A 678 -4.66 25.44 18.79
CA GLN A 678 -4.88 26.66 18.03
C GLN A 678 -5.81 26.43 16.84
N GLY A 679 -6.82 27.29 16.72
CA GLY A 679 -7.63 27.45 15.50
C GLY A 679 -7.06 28.51 14.57
N TYR A 680 -7.30 28.32 13.27
CA TYR A 680 -6.83 29.18 12.18
C TYR A 680 -7.96 29.53 11.23
N LYS A 681 -7.95 30.78 10.75
CA LYS A 681 -8.76 31.20 9.61
C LYS A 681 -7.87 31.30 8.38
N VAL A 682 -8.20 30.56 7.33
CA VAL A 682 -7.40 30.49 6.10
C VAL A 682 -8.22 31.04 4.94
N LYS A 683 -7.61 31.93 4.16
CA LYS A 683 -8.16 32.48 2.93
C LYS A 683 -7.23 32.17 1.76
N LEU A 684 -7.79 31.56 0.73
CA LEU A 684 -7.07 31.21 -0.49
C LEU A 684 -7.17 32.33 -1.54
N GLN A 685 -6.27 32.32 -2.50
CA GLN A 685 -6.24 33.25 -3.64
C GLN A 685 -7.52 33.14 -4.47
N SER A 686 -8.13 34.29 -4.77
CA SER A 686 -9.32 34.37 -5.66
C SER A 686 -9.09 33.87 -7.09
N ARG A 687 -7.82 33.85 -7.56
CA ARG A 687 -7.43 33.35 -8.87
C ARG A 687 -6.10 32.62 -8.79
N ILE A 688 -6.17 31.30 -8.66
CA ILE A 688 -5.01 30.43 -8.77
C ILE A 688 -4.69 30.24 -10.26
N ASN A 689 -3.42 30.34 -10.62
CA ASN A 689 -2.97 30.10 -11.99
C ASN A 689 -3.26 28.62 -12.38
N PRO A 690 -3.89 28.35 -13.54
CA PRO A 690 -4.30 27.01 -13.95
C PRO A 690 -3.14 26.01 -14.13
N ASN A 691 -1.89 26.50 -14.14
CA ASN A 691 -0.70 25.65 -14.20
C ASN A 691 -0.35 24.99 -12.85
N PHE A 692 -1.05 25.34 -11.76
CA PHE A 692 -0.86 24.72 -10.45
C PHE A 692 -1.87 23.61 -10.20
N SER A 693 -1.41 22.56 -9.52
CA SER A 693 -2.20 21.37 -9.22
C SER A 693 -3.24 21.63 -8.14
N TRP A 694 -4.42 21.03 -8.32
CA TRP A 694 -5.52 21.04 -7.36
C TRP A 694 -6.09 19.61 -7.24
N PRO A 695 -6.57 19.16 -6.05
CA PRO A 695 -6.67 19.89 -4.78
C PRO A 695 -5.31 20.09 -4.07
N ILE A 696 -5.27 21.05 -3.14
CA ILE A 696 -4.11 21.22 -2.26
C ILE A 696 -4.39 20.43 -0.98
N THR A 697 -3.48 19.55 -0.62
CA THR A 697 -3.55 18.80 0.63
C THR A 697 -2.38 19.18 1.51
N LEU A 698 -2.67 19.65 2.72
CA LEU A 698 -1.69 19.72 3.80
C LEU A 698 -1.61 18.35 4.44
N VAL A 699 -0.40 17.84 4.65
CA VAL A 699 -0.18 16.55 5.32
C VAL A 699 0.87 16.74 6.40
N GLU A 700 0.57 16.30 7.61
CA GLU A 700 1.53 16.30 8.71
C GLU A 700 1.40 15.03 9.54
N SER A 701 2.55 14.49 9.92
CA SER A 701 2.66 13.27 10.71
C SER A 701 2.89 13.66 12.16
N GLY A 702 2.08 13.17 13.10
CA GLY A 702 2.32 13.47 14.51
C GLY A 702 1.64 12.56 15.50
N LEU A 703 1.81 12.87 16.78
CA LEU A 703 1.05 12.19 17.83
C LEU A 703 -0.28 12.90 18.04
N LYS A 704 -1.36 12.11 18.20
CA LYS A 704 -2.65 12.68 18.59
C LYS A 704 -2.49 13.42 19.91
N THR A 705 -2.95 14.66 19.93
CA THR A 705 -3.16 15.38 21.18
C THR A 705 -4.01 14.54 22.14
N PRO A 706 -3.53 14.24 23.36
CA PRO A 706 -4.30 13.45 24.32
C PRO A 706 -5.61 14.16 24.70
N ASP A 707 -6.70 13.40 24.86
CA ASP A 707 -7.98 13.93 25.37
C ASP A 707 -7.87 14.53 26.79
N SER A 708 -6.77 14.23 27.50
CA SER A 708 -6.42 14.80 28.80
C SER A 708 -5.63 16.11 28.73
N MET A 709 -5.28 16.58 27.53
CA MET A 709 -4.49 17.79 27.35
C MET A 709 -5.25 19.01 27.88
N GLN A 710 -4.58 19.78 28.73
CA GLN A 710 -5.08 21.03 29.26
C GLN A 710 -4.37 22.21 28.58
N PHE A 711 -5.10 23.30 28.36
CA PHE A 711 -4.55 24.51 27.75
C PHE A 711 -5.25 25.76 28.30
N PRO A 712 -4.57 26.91 28.31
CA PRO A 712 -5.13 28.14 28.86
C PRO A 712 -6.25 28.71 27.98
N ILE A 713 -7.27 29.24 28.62
CA ILE A 713 -8.26 30.17 28.07
C ILE A 713 -8.11 31.47 28.83
N TYR A 714 -7.92 32.56 28.11
CA TYR A 714 -7.73 33.90 28.68
C TYR A 714 -9.07 34.65 28.71
N GLY A 715 -9.43 35.16 29.88
CA GLY A 715 -10.65 35.90 30.12
C GLY A 715 -10.65 37.27 29.44
N GLY A 716 -11.83 37.71 29.01
CA GLY A 716 -12.01 39.03 28.39
C GLY A 716 -11.52 39.17 26.95
N MET A 717 -11.04 38.09 26.33
CA MET A 717 -10.60 38.07 24.93
C MET A 717 -11.05 36.81 24.20
N GLU A 718 -10.90 36.80 22.87
CA GLU A 718 -11.19 35.62 22.05
C GLU A 718 -10.14 34.54 22.26
N ASN A 719 -10.59 33.28 22.31
CA ASN A 719 -9.73 32.11 22.34
C ASN A 719 -10.13 31.23 21.16
N TRP A 720 -9.26 31.11 20.17
CA TRP A 720 -9.51 30.35 18.95
C TRP A 720 -9.01 28.92 19.17
N LEU A 721 -9.95 28.04 19.50
CA LEU A 721 -9.68 26.69 19.95
C LEU A 721 -10.00 25.68 18.86
N GLY A 722 -9.10 24.72 18.62
CA GLY A 722 -9.44 23.54 17.85
C GLY A 722 -10.11 22.44 18.69
N TYR A 723 -10.94 21.62 18.06
CA TYR A 723 -11.59 20.46 18.67
C TYR A 723 -11.08 19.15 18.06
N PHE A 724 -10.46 18.28 18.87
CA PHE A 724 -9.72 17.09 18.39
C PHE A 724 -10.22 15.76 18.96
N LYS A 725 -11.38 15.77 19.62
CA LYS A 725 -12.00 14.52 20.06
C LYS A 725 -12.71 13.89 18.88
N GLU A 726 -12.57 12.58 18.74
CA GLU A 726 -13.10 11.82 17.60
C GLU A 726 -14.63 11.88 17.52
N ASN A 727 -15.28 11.93 18.68
CA ASN A 727 -16.73 12.06 18.76
C ASN A 727 -17.13 13.54 18.74
N ALA A 728 -18.09 13.88 17.88
CA ALA A 728 -18.77 15.16 17.94
C ALA A 728 -19.45 15.35 19.31
N ALA A 729 -19.49 16.58 19.79
CA ALA A 729 -20.04 16.92 21.10
C ALA A 729 -21.02 18.08 21.05
N ASN A 730 -22.07 18.00 21.86
CA ASN A 730 -22.87 19.16 22.22
C ASN A 730 -21.99 20.22 22.91
N PRO A 731 -22.11 21.52 22.59
CA PRO A 731 -21.34 22.57 23.25
C PRO A 731 -21.45 22.57 24.77
N ARG A 732 -22.63 22.22 25.32
CA ARG A 732 -22.84 22.17 26.77
C ARG A 732 -21.98 21.11 27.46
N ASP A 733 -21.80 19.97 26.83
CA ASP A 733 -20.97 18.89 27.37
C ASP A 733 -19.48 19.17 27.13
N ALA A 734 -19.13 19.66 25.94
CA ALA A 734 -17.76 20.02 25.57
C ALA A 734 -17.18 21.07 26.51
N PHE A 735 -17.97 22.09 26.88
CA PHE A 735 -17.56 23.20 27.73
C PHE A 735 -18.06 23.11 29.18
N ARG A 736 -18.54 21.93 29.62
CA ARG A 736 -19.19 21.75 30.94
C ARG A 736 -18.40 22.34 32.12
N ALA A 737 -17.08 22.25 32.08
CA ALA A 737 -16.20 22.74 33.15
C ALA A 737 -16.23 24.26 33.33
N ILE A 738 -16.54 25.01 32.28
CA ILE A 738 -16.49 26.49 32.26
C ILE A 738 -17.80 27.13 31.78
N TRP A 739 -18.86 26.33 31.60
CA TRP A 739 -20.12 26.74 30.98
C TRP A 739 -20.73 28.01 31.58
N ASP A 740 -20.66 28.15 32.91
CA ASP A 740 -21.23 29.30 33.62
C ASP A 740 -20.42 30.59 33.43
N ASP A 741 -19.15 30.50 33.05
CA ASP A 741 -18.26 31.64 32.83
C ASP A 741 -18.17 32.08 31.36
N ILE A 742 -18.68 31.25 30.44
CA ILE A 742 -18.72 31.55 29.02
C ILE A 742 -19.60 32.77 28.74
N THR A 743 -19.09 33.67 27.90
CA THR A 743 -19.79 34.84 27.37
C THR A 743 -20.15 34.71 25.90
N MET A 744 -19.41 33.91 25.13
CA MET A 744 -19.71 33.58 23.74
C MET A 744 -19.05 32.26 23.35
N ILE A 745 -19.74 31.48 22.52
CA ILE A 745 -19.18 30.38 21.72
C ILE A 745 -19.60 30.62 20.27
N ARG A 746 -18.63 30.71 19.37
CA ARG A 746 -18.85 31.02 17.96
C ARG A 746 -18.07 30.07 17.09
N THR A 747 -18.76 29.42 16.16
CA THR A 747 -18.18 28.59 15.11
C THR A 747 -18.40 29.27 13.76
N LYS A 748 -17.93 28.64 12.67
CA LYS A 748 -18.20 29.12 11.31
C LYS A 748 -19.71 29.20 11.02
N SER A 749 -20.54 28.33 11.61
CA SER A 749 -21.93 28.14 11.19
C SER A 749 -22.98 28.51 12.24
N TRP A 750 -22.58 28.68 13.50
CA TRP A 750 -23.50 28.99 14.60
C TRP A 750 -22.82 29.75 15.73
N CYS A 751 -23.60 30.48 16.52
CA CYS A 751 -23.14 31.30 17.63
C CYS A 751 -24.15 31.23 18.78
N ILE A 752 -23.64 31.09 19.99
CA ILE A 752 -24.39 31.33 21.23
C ILE A 752 -23.63 32.34 22.09
N LEU A 753 -24.35 33.20 22.76
CA LEU A 753 -23.76 34.30 23.53
C LEU A 753 -24.61 34.62 24.75
N ARG A 754 -23.96 35.16 25.78
CA ARG A 754 -24.64 35.52 27.02
C ARG A 754 -25.17 36.94 26.91
N ASP A 755 -26.49 37.07 26.80
CA ASP A 755 -27.14 38.37 26.66
C ASP A 755 -26.82 39.28 27.85
N ALA A 756 -26.54 40.55 27.56
CA ALA A 756 -26.07 41.47 28.59
C ALA A 756 -27.13 41.77 29.65
N ASN A 757 -28.41 41.78 29.25
CA ASN A 757 -29.52 42.20 30.10
C ASN A 757 -30.06 41.03 30.93
N SER A 758 -30.35 39.90 30.31
CA SER A 758 -30.92 38.71 30.95
C SER A 758 -29.87 37.84 31.64
N GLY A 759 -28.63 37.82 31.14
CA GLY A 759 -27.57 36.92 31.62
C GLY A 759 -27.73 35.47 31.14
N GLU A 760 -28.74 35.18 30.33
CA GLU A 760 -28.98 33.87 29.72
C GLU A 760 -28.15 33.69 28.44
N LEU A 761 -27.83 32.44 28.10
CA LEU A 761 -27.23 32.11 26.80
C LEU A 761 -28.34 32.08 25.75
N VAL A 762 -28.21 32.91 24.73
CA VAL A 762 -29.12 33.03 23.60
C VAL A 762 -28.41 32.65 22.31
N GLY A 763 -29.16 32.18 21.32
CA GLY A 763 -28.66 31.83 19.99
C GLY A 763 -28.92 30.39 19.60
N LYS A 764 -28.35 29.99 18.46
CA LYS A 764 -28.49 28.65 17.90
C LYS A 764 -27.17 27.90 18.05
N SER A 765 -27.22 26.65 18.49
CA SER A 765 -26.03 25.80 18.63
C SER A 765 -26.14 24.54 17.77
N GLY A 766 -25.03 24.12 17.19
CA GLY A 766 -24.85 22.80 16.58
C GLY A 766 -23.80 21.99 17.32
N PRO A 767 -23.56 20.74 16.89
CA PRO A 767 -22.44 19.95 17.41
C PRO A 767 -21.09 20.60 17.05
N ILE A 768 -20.07 20.30 17.85
CA ILE A 768 -18.66 20.59 17.56
C ILE A 768 -18.02 19.27 17.12
N SER A 769 -17.42 19.25 15.94
CA SER A 769 -16.89 18.05 15.29
C SER A 769 -15.36 18.06 15.26
N PHE A 770 -14.77 16.89 15.08
CA PHE A 770 -13.32 16.73 14.95
C PHE A 770 -12.77 17.62 13.82
N GLY A 771 -11.75 18.43 14.14
CA GLY A 771 -11.12 19.38 13.22
C GLY A 771 -11.72 20.79 13.24
N ASP A 772 -12.90 20.98 13.84
CA ASP A 772 -13.55 22.29 13.93
C ASP A 772 -12.71 23.29 14.73
N MET A 773 -12.67 24.53 14.25
CA MET A 773 -12.27 25.69 15.05
C MET A 773 -13.51 26.32 15.72
N VAL A 774 -13.38 26.60 17.01
CA VAL A 774 -14.38 27.27 17.86
C VAL A 774 -13.75 28.47 18.54
N ILE A 775 -14.40 29.63 18.46
CA ILE A 775 -14.02 30.82 19.19
C ILE A 775 -14.82 30.86 20.50
N VAL A 776 -14.13 30.96 21.63
CA VAL A 776 -14.76 31.10 22.95
C VAL A 776 -14.26 32.35 23.68
N THR A 777 -15.15 33.03 24.39
CA THR A 777 -14.82 34.11 25.31
C THR A 777 -15.37 33.80 26.70
N THR A 778 -14.60 34.13 27.74
CA THR A 778 -14.95 33.91 29.16
C THR A 778 -14.78 35.21 29.95
N TYR A 779 -15.29 35.29 31.18
CA TYR A 779 -14.97 36.42 32.06
C TYR A 779 -13.60 36.27 32.71
N ASN A 780 -13.28 35.06 33.14
CA ASN A 780 -12.07 34.74 33.89
C ASN A 780 -11.15 33.83 33.06
N ASP A 781 -9.88 33.79 33.46
CA ASP A 781 -8.92 32.82 32.93
C ASP A 781 -9.27 31.41 33.41
N HIS A 782 -9.07 30.41 32.54
CA HIS A 782 -9.26 29.01 32.87
C HIS A 782 -8.08 28.18 32.37
N ASN A 783 -7.79 27.09 33.08
CA ASN A 783 -7.02 25.99 32.51
C ASN A 783 -8.00 24.93 32.04
N PHE A 784 -8.24 24.87 30.73
CA PHE A 784 -9.37 24.18 30.13
C PHE A 784 -8.98 22.81 29.57
N GLN A 785 -9.92 21.88 29.66
CA GLN A 785 -9.88 20.56 29.05
C GLN A 785 -11.24 20.26 28.45
N TRP A 786 -11.27 19.71 27.24
CA TRP A 786 -12.50 19.28 26.58
C TRP A 786 -13.24 18.22 27.42
N GLY A 787 -14.53 18.44 27.66
CA GLY A 787 -15.39 17.52 28.41
C GLY A 787 -15.60 16.16 27.72
N ASN A 788 -16.07 15.17 28.49
CA ASN A 788 -16.48 13.86 27.96
C ASN A 788 -17.94 13.94 27.52
N ALA A 789 -18.19 14.02 26.21
CA ALA A 789 -19.52 14.01 25.62
C ALA A 789 -19.90 12.61 25.13
N SER A 790 -21.20 12.33 25.12
CA SER A 790 -21.74 11.22 24.33
C SER A 790 -21.67 11.61 22.85
N PRO A 791 -21.39 10.67 21.93
CA PRO A 791 -21.38 10.99 20.51
C PRO A 791 -22.78 11.46 20.07
N ASP A 792 -22.85 12.70 19.59
CA ASP A 792 -24.06 13.25 18.97
C ASP A 792 -24.14 12.85 17.48
N ILE A 793 -25.37 12.72 16.96
CA ILE A 793 -25.60 12.51 15.53
C ILE A 793 -25.24 13.80 14.80
N ILE A 794 -24.30 13.72 13.87
CA ILE A 794 -23.87 14.86 13.05
C ILE A 794 -25.02 15.27 12.13
N SER A 795 -25.64 16.41 12.38
CA SER A 795 -26.47 17.11 11.40
C SER A 795 -25.59 18.12 10.66
N ILE A 796 -25.19 17.82 9.43
CA ILE A 796 -24.48 18.79 8.59
C ILE A 796 -25.46 19.94 8.31
N LYS A 797 -25.13 21.16 8.76
CA LYS A 797 -25.93 22.34 8.43
C LYS A 797 -25.89 22.51 6.92
N LYS A 798 -27.05 22.47 6.26
CA LYS A 798 -27.14 22.67 4.82
C LYS A 798 -26.62 24.07 4.48
N ILE A 799 -25.76 24.15 3.47
CA ILE A 799 -25.22 25.41 2.98
C ILE A 799 -26.21 25.97 1.95
N SER A 800 -26.49 27.26 2.05
CA SER A 800 -27.33 27.94 1.07
C SER A 800 -26.63 27.98 -0.29
N ASP A 801 -27.33 27.59 -1.35
CA ASP A 801 -26.82 27.64 -2.73
C ASP A 801 -27.49 28.72 -3.59
N ARG A 802 -28.60 29.30 -3.12
CA ARG A 802 -29.39 30.28 -3.89
C ARG A 802 -28.99 31.74 -3.63
N PHE A 803 -28.22 32.00 -2.58
CA PHE A 803 -27.75 33.33 -2.22
C PHE A 803 -26.23 33.42 -2.37
N VAL A 804 -25.76 34.48 -3.03
CA VAL A 804 -24.33 34.75 -3.25
C VAL A 804 -23.92 35.98 -2.43
N PHE A 805 -22.92 35.81 -1.57
CA PHE A 805 -22.37 36.88 -0.73
C PHE A 805 -20.88 36.64 -0.48
N ASP A 806 -20.13 37.72 -0.28
CA ASP A 806 -18.70 37.65 0.01
C ASP A 806 -18.50 37.35 1.51
N GLU A 807 -17.86 36.24 1.87
CA GLU A 807 -17.54 35.95 3.27
C GLU A 807 -16.40 36.83 3.76
N LYS A 808 -16.55 37.31 4.99
CA LYS A 808 -15.50 38.02 5.74
C LYS A 808 -14.89 37.06 6.78
N PRO A 809 -13.70 37.37 7.34
CA PRO A 809 -13.12 36.53 8.38
C PRO A 809 -14.06 36.37 9.59
N ASP A 810 -14.95 37.34 9.82
CA ASP A 810 -15.94 37.36 10.90
C ASP A 810 -17.32 37.73 10.40
N TYR A 811 -18.34 37.31 11.14
CA TYR A 811 -19.75 37.61 10.89
C TYR A 811 -20.45 38.04 12.18
N ILE A 812 -21.52 38.82 12.08
CA ILE A 812 -22.44 39.13 13.18
C ILE A 812 -23.65 38.18 13.09
N PRO A 813 -24.05 37.49 14.17
CA PRO A 813 -25.22 36.62 14.15
C PRO A 813 -26.51 37.44 14.15
N VAL A 814 -27.39 37.14 13.20
CA VAL A 814 -28.78 37.61 13.17
C VAL A 814 -29.69 36.41 13.42
N TYR A 815 -30.37 36.42 14.56
CA TYR A 815 -31.32 35.37 14.94
C TYR A 815 -32.71 35.73 14.43
N ILE A 816 -33.31 34.83 13.68
CA ILE A 816 -34.65 35.02 13.10
C ILE A 816 -35.61 33.99 13.68
N SER A 817 -36.70 34.47 14.27
CA SER A 817 -37.85 33.66 14.67
C SER A 817 -38.93 33.76 13.61
N LEU A 818 -39.20 32.66 12.93
CA LEU A 818 -40.22 32.50 11.91
C LEU A 818 -41.54 32.01 12.53
N PRO A 819 -42.71 32.47 12.06
CA PRO A 819 -43.98 31.87 12.43
C PRO A 819 -44.11 30.46 11.85
N ASP A 820 -44.80 29.57 12.55
CA ASP A 820 -44.99 28.16 12.17
C ASP A 820 -45.52 27.96 10.74
N SER A 821 -46.24 28.96 10.20
CA SER A 821 -46.79 28.93 8.84
C SER A 821 -45.74 29.00 7.73
N LEU A 822 -44.51 29.45 8.03
CA LEU A 822 -43.39 29.53 7.09
C LEU A 822 -42.44 28.34 7.16
N VAL A 823 -42.46 27.60 8.28
CA VAL A 823 -41.59 26.44 8.50
C VAL A 823 -42.06 25.31 7.59
N GLY A 824 -41.16 24.84 6.70
CA GLY A 824 -41.46 23.83 5.69
C GLY A 824 -42.05 24.37 4.37
N THR A 825 -42.31 25.68 4.26
CA THR A 825 -42.64 26.34 2.98
C THR A 825 -41.49 27.17 2.44
N VAL A 826 -40.76 27.84 3.35
CA VAL A 826 -39.53 28.57 3.02
C VAL A 826 -38.37 27.59 3.10
N THR A 827 -37.56 27.52 2.05
CA THR A 827 -36.36 26.67 1.99
C THR A 827 -35.13 27.42 2.47
N GLU A 828 -35.00 28.71 2.14
CA GLU A 828 -33.85 29.53 2.50
C GLU A 828 -34.25 30.98 2.81
N VAL A 829 -33.50 31.62 3.70
CA VAL A 829 -33.62 33.06 4.00
C VAL A 829 -32.28 33.74 3.84
N GLY A 830 -32.22 34.75 2.98
CA GLY A 830 -31.08 35.64 2.81
C GLY A 830 -31.31 36.98 3.51
N ILE A 831 -30.23 37.61 3.98
CA ILE A 831 -30.23 38.97 4.50
C ILE A 831 -29.50 39.90 3.53
N TYR A 832 -30.17 40.97 3.14
CA TYR A 832 -29.61 42.02 2.31
C TYR A 832 -29.43 43.28 3.15
N VAL A 833 -28.27 43.92 3.03
CA VAL A 833 -27.96 45.19 3.70
C VAL A 833 -27.53 46.18 2.64
N ASN A 834 -28.25 47.30 2.55
CA ASN A 834 -28.06 48.31 1.50
C ASN A 834 -28.09 47.70 0.09
N GLY A 835 -28.92 46.68 -0.09
CA GLY A 835 -29.10 46.00 -1.37
C GLY A 835 -28.11 44.90 -1.71
N ALA A 836 -27.05 44.68 -0.93
CA ALA A 836 -26.13 43.56 -1.13
C ALA A 836 -26.48 42.40 -0.19
N CYS A 837 -26.50 41.17 -0.70
CA CYS A 837 -26.65 39.99 0.15
C CYS A 837 -25.41 39.89 1.07
N LYS A 838 -25.64 39.77 2.37
CA LYS A 838 -24.59 39.69 3.40
C LYS A 838 -24.57 38.36 4.14
N GLY A 839 -25.49 37.46 3.84
CA GLY A 839 -25.54 36.13 4.45
C GLY A 839 -26.85 35.43 4.13
N ALA A 840 -26.88 34.12 4.31
CA ALA A 840 -28.10 33.34 4.16
C ALA A 840 -28.10 32.10 5.06
N VAL A 841 -29.28 31.51 5.26
CA VAL A 841 -29.47 30.28 6.02
C VAL A 841 -30.54 29.41 5.36
N VAL A 842 -30.32 28.10 5.35
CA VAL A 842 -31.36 27.12 5.02
C VAL A 842 -32.30 26.99 6.22
N VAL A 843 -33.60 27.04 5.98
CA VAL A 843 -34.61 26.99 7.05
C VAL A 843 -34.93 25.53 7.37
N ASP A 844 -34.56 25.09 8.57
CA ASP A 844 -34.88 23.75 9.07
C ASP A 844 -35.83 23.82 10.30
N ASP A 845 -35.87 24.94 11.04
CA ASP A 845 -36.75 25.16 12.20
C ASP A 845 -37.32 26.60 12.21
N SER A 846 -38.26 26.85 13.10
CA SER A 846 -38.83 28.16 13.45
C SER A 846 -37.80 29.17 13.99
N PHE A 847 -36.65 28.71 14.48
CA PHE A 847 -35.58 29.57 14.98
C PHE A 847 -34.29 29.31 14.22
N GLU A 848 -33.82 30.32 13.48
CA GLU A 848 -32.65 30.23 12.60
C GLU A 848 -31.61 31.31 12.89
N GLN A 849 -30.38 31.06 12.43
CA GLN A 849 -29.28 32.03 12.49
C GLN A 849 -28.69 32.29 11.11
N ILE A 850 -28.66 33.55 10.71
CA ILE A 850 -27.93 34.03 9.54
C ILE A 850 -26.57 34.61 10.00
N SER A 851 -25.49 34.02 9.51
CA SER A 851 -24.13 34.56 9.66
C SER A 851 -23.97 35.75 8.72
N THR A 852 -24.01 36.97 9.26
CA THR A 852 -24.09 38.20 8.46
C THR A 852 -22.73 38.91 8.36
N TYR A 853 -22.17 38.97 7.17
CA TYR A 853 -20.82 39.47 6.87
C TYR A 853 -20.83 40.98 6.51
N VAL A 854 -20.84 41.84 7.53
CA VAL A 854 -20.78 43.32 7.42
C VAL A 854 -19.46 43.86 7.95
N ASP A 855 -19.05 45.08 7.56
CA ASP A 855 -17.82 45.73 8.09
C ASP A 855 -18.02 46.18 9.54
N SER A 856 -19.24 46.58 9.88
CA SER A 856 -19.58 47.00 11.25
C SER A 856 -21.06 46.78 11.54
N ALA A 857 -21.41 46.72 12.83
CA ALA A 857 -22.80 46.65 13.27
C ALA A 857 -23.63 47.87 12.82
N GLU A 858 -22.99 49.01 12.53
CA GLU A 858 -23.67 50.22 12.06
C GLU A 858 -24.41 50.01 10.73
N GLU A 859 -23.90 49.11 9.87
CA GLU A 859 -24.60 48.76 8.63
C GLU A 859 -25.95 48.10 8.88
N LEU A 860 -26.10 47.34 9.97
CA LEU A 860 -27.35 46.71 10.37
C LEU A 860 -28.26 47.65 11.17
N ILE A 861 -27.69 48.63 11.88
CA ILE A 861 -28.45 49.60 12.69
C ILE A 861 -29.05 50.71 11.82
N HIS A 862 -28.29 51.20 10.85
CA HIS A 862 -28.62 52.39 10.06
C HIS A 862 -28.85 52.10 8.57
N GLY A 863 -28.49 50.91 8.09
CA GLY A 863 -28.68 50.53 6.70
C GLY A 863 -30.09 50.03 6.40
N ASP A 864 -30.41 49.95 5.10
CA ASP A 864 -31.64 49.35 4.61
C ASP A 864 -31.50 47.82 4.67
N VAL A 865 -32.08 47.21 5.70
CA VAL A 865 -32.02 45.75 5.92
C VAL A 865 -33.27 45.06 5.40
N GLN A 866 -33.09 44.10 4.49
CA GLN A 866 -34.16 43.32 3.89
C GLN A 866 -33.95 41.82 4.13
N LEU A 867 -35.03 41.09 4.39
CA LEU A 867 -35.04 39.63 4.36
C LEU A 867 -35.58 39.16 3.01
N ALA A 868 -34.90 38.20 2.41
CA ALA A 868 -35.32 37.54 1.18
C ALA A 868 -35.67 36.09 1.49
N PHE A 869 -36.92 35.72 1.26
CA PHE A 869 -37.46 34.38 1.50
C PHE A 869 -37.52 33.61 0.18
N CYS A 870 -36.96 32.42 0.18
CA CYS A 870 -37.00 31.50 -0.94
C CYS A 870 -37.98 30.36 -0.63
N TYR A 871 -38.96 30.14 -1.51
CA TYR A 871 -39.98 29.11 -1.34
C TYR A 871 -39.74 27.90 -2.25
N GLU A 872 -40.23 26.74 -1.83
CA GLU A 872 -40.32 25.54 -2.68
C GLU A 872 -41.67 25.58 -3.42
N ASP A 873 -41.70 25.50 -4.76
CA ASP A 873 -42.96 25.18 -5.43
C ASP A 873 -42.79 24.30 -6.67
N SER A 874 -43.45 23.13 -6.63
CA SER A 874 -43.37 22.03 -7.58
C SER A 874 -44.46 22.08 -8.65
N LYS A 875 -45.07 23.25 -8.89
CA LYS A 875 -46.11 23.39 -9.93
C LYS A 875 -45.81 24.37 -11.03
N HIS A 876 -44.95 25.37 -10.83
CA HIS A 876 -44.57 26.33 -11.87
C HIS A 876 -43.05 26.47 -11.83
N ALA A 877 -42.37 26.24 -12.95
CA ALA A 877 -40.94 26.49 -13.05
C ALA A 877 -40.65 27.95 -12.67
N GLY A 878 -39.76 28.16 -11.69
CA GLY A 878 -39.25 29.49 -11.30
C GLY A 878 -39.37 29.79 -9.81
N ASN A 879 -38.24 29.83 -9.11
CA ASN A 879 -38.10 30.24 -7.71
C ASN A 879 -38.83 31.56 -7.43
N GLN A 880 -39.80 31.57 -6.51
CA GLN A 880 -40.40 32.82 -6.03
C GLN A 880 -39.56 33.35 -4.87
N LEU A 881 -38.58 34.20 -5.16
CA LEU A 881 -37.90 34.98 -4.13
C LEU A 881 -38.81 36.16 -3.75
N GLN A 882 -39.22 36.24 -2.50
CA GLN A 882 -40.02 37.37 -1.99
C GLN A 882 -39.23 38.14 -0.94
N THR A 883 -39.41 39.45 -0.85
CA THR A 883 -38.62 40.29 0.05
C THR A 883 -39.47 41.07 1.03
N MET A 884 -38.88 41.36 2.18
CA MET A 884 -39.47 42.19 3.23
C MET A 884 -38.43 43.16 3.75
N LEU A 885 -38.72 44.46 3.68
CA LEU A 885 -37.91 45.49 4.33
C LEU A 885 -38.19 45.50 5.83
N LEU A 886 -37.17 45.29 6.66
CA LEU A 886 -37.29 45.34 8.10
C LEU A 886 -37.43 46.77 8.58
N GLN A 887 -38.48 47.05 9.34
CA GLN A 887 -38.67 48.31 10.04
C GLN A 887 -37.70 48.39 11.23
N PRO A 888 -37.28 49.60 11.66
CA PRO A 888 -36.29 49.77 12.73
C PRO A 888 -36.65 49.10 14.07
N ASN A 889 -37.93 48.84 14.34
CA ASN A 889 -38.41 48.15 15.54
C ASN A 889 -38.43 46.62 15.42
N GLN A 890 -38.33 46.07 14.20
CA GLN A 890 -38.33 44.64 13.92
C GLN A 890 -36.94 44.01 14.03
N LEU A 891 -35.89 44.77 13.70
CA LEU A 891 -34.49 44.37 13.85
C LEU A 891 -33.93 44.92 15.16
N GLN A 892 -33.88 44.07 16.19
CA GLN A 892 -33.49 44.50 17.52
C GLN A 892 -31.99 44.28 17.74
N ALA A 893 -31.25 45.38 17.81
CA ALA A 893 -29.85 45.36 18.22
C ALA A 893 -29.72 44.94 19.69
N ARG A 894 -28.76 44.05 19.94
CA ARG A 894 -28.38 43.56 21.26
C ARG A 894 -26.87 43.40 21.33
N GLN A 895 -26.36 43.20 22.54
CA GLN A 895 -24.96 42.92 22.78
C GLN A 895 -24.81 41.87 23.88
N ASN A 896 -23.77 41.05 23.78
CA ASN A 896 -23.37 40.21 24.90
C ASN A 896 -22.67 41.07 25.98
N ARG A 897 -22.35 40.47 27.15
CA ARG A 897 -21.64 41.21 28.21
C ARG A 897 -20.23 41.67 27.85
N ALA A 898 -19.61 41.09 26.82
CA ALA A 898 -18.32 41.51 26.29
C ALA A 898 -18.44 42.62 25.22
N GLY A 899 -19.65 43.11 24.92
CA GLY A 899 -19.91 44.16 23.93
C GLY A 899 -20.01 43.65 22.48
N TYR A 900 -19.97 42.34 22.26
CA TYR A 900 -20.13 41.75 20.93
C TYR A 900 -21.59 41.88 20.46
N PRO A 901 -21.84 42.50 19.29
CA PRO A 901 -23.19 42.76 18.81
C PRO A 901 -23.86 41.50 18.27
N TYR A 902 -25.17 41.42 18.43
CA TYR A 902 -26.04 40.47 17.73
C TYR A 902 -27.40 41.10 17.50
N PHE A 903 -28.17 40.54 16.57
CA PHE A 903 -29.49 41.07 16.23
C PHE A 903 -30.55 40.00 16.30
N GLU A 904 -31.74 40.39 16.71
CA GLU A 904 -32.92 39.53 16.76
C GLU A 904 -34.03 40.08 15.88
N VAL A 905 -34.64 39.20 15.10
CA VAL A 905 -35.84 39.49 14.31
C VAL A 905 -36.90 38.48 14.68
N LYS A 906 -38.05 38.96 15.14
CA LYS A 906 -39.21 38.11 15.42
C LYS A 906 -40.32 38.45 14.44
N LEU A 907 -40.56 37.55 13.49
CA LEU A 907 -41.62 37.70 12.50
C LEU A 907 -42.94 37.14 13.04
N THR A 908 -44.01 37.88 12.80
CA THR A 908 -45.38 37.50 13.10
C THR A 908 -46.14 37.21 11.81
N GLN A 909 -47.34 36.62 11.92
CA GLN A 909 -48.18 36.36 10.75
C GLN A 909 -48.57 37.65 10.01
N ASP A 910 -48.71 38.77 10.73
CA ASP A 910 -49.08 40.06 10.14
C ASP A 910 -47.93 40.66 9.33
N ASP A 911 -46.68 40.43 9.76
CA ASP A 911 -45.49 40.88 9.03
C ASP A 911 -45.42 40.26 7.62
N LEU A 912 -45.98 39.07 7.43
CA LEU A 912 -46.03 38.38 6.13
C LEU A 912 -46.90 39.08 5.09
N GLN A 913 -47.82 39.96 5.50
CA GLN A 913 -48.60 40.77 4.55
C GLN A 913 -47.75 41.84 3.85
N SER A 914 -46.57 42.15 4.41
CA SER A 914 -45.61 43.10 3.84
C SER A 914 -44.58 42.44 2.92
N VAL A 915 -44.60 41.11 2.80
CA VAL A 915 -43.76 40.35 1.88
C VAL A 915 -44.31 40.55 0.47
N ILE A 916 -43.51 41.17 -0.40
CA ILE A 916 -43.90 41.50 -1.78
C ILE A 916 -42.91 40.91 -2.79
N PRO A 917 -43.34 40.64 -4.03
CA PRO A 917 -42.41 40.39 -5.12
C PRO A 917 -41.46 41.60 -5.29
N PRO A 918 -40.19 41.37 -5.63
CA PRO A 918 -39.22 42.46 -5.81
C PRO A 918 -39.66 43.40 -6.95
N GLU A 919 -39.60 44.73 -6.78
CA GLU A 919 -39.84 45.66 -7.90
C GLU A 919 -38.67 45.65 -8.91
N PHE A 920 -38.83 46.18 -10.12
CA PHE A 920 -37.69 46.35 -11.04
C PHE A 920 -36.82 47.52 -10.57
N ALA A 921 -35.71 47.25 -9.87
CA ALA A 921 -34.84 48.28 -9.32
C ALA A 921 -33.36 47.99 -9.57
N LEU A 922 -32.57 49.06 -9.65
CA LEU A 922 -31.11 49.01 -9.67
C LEU A 922 -30.60 49.75 -8.43
N MET A 923 -29.95 49.01 -7.53
CA MET A 923 -29.45 49.53 -6.26
C MET A 923 -28.13 50.27 -6.46
N GLN A 924 -27.75 51.09 -5.49
CA GLN A 924 -26.44 51.74 -5.49
C GLN A 924 -25.37 50.67 -5.25
N ASN A 925 -24.36 50.61 -6.11
CA ASN A 925 -23.23 49.70 -5.94
C ASN A 925 -22.56 49.92 -4.57
N TYR A 926 -22.15 48.84 -3.91
CA TYR A 926 -21.49 48.87 -2.62
C TYR A 926 -20.22 48.01 -2.61
N PRO A 927 -19.08 48.51 -2.08
CA PRO A 927 -18.88 49.87 -1.60
C PRO A 927 -18.92 50.90 -2.75
N ASN A 928 -19.13 52.17 -2.42
CA ASN A 928 -18.97 53.30 -3.34
C ASN A 928 -18.54 54.56 -2.55
N PRO A 929 -17.30 55.05 -2.68
CA PRO A 929 -16.29 54.63 -3.64
C PRO A 929 -15.73 53.22 -3.35
N PHE A 930 -15.20 52.54 -4.37
CA PHE A 930 -14.69 51.17 -4.24
C PHE A 930 -13.24 51.02 -4.72
N ASN A 931 -12.55 49.98 -4.24
CA ASN A 931 -11.19 49.61 -4.64
C ASN A 931 -10.91 48.09 -4.49
N PRO A 932 -10.58 47.34 -5.55
CA PRO A 932 -10.97 47.54 -6.94
C PRO A 932 -12.31 46.88 -7.27
N SER A 933 -13.00 46.25 -6.31
CA SER A 933 -14.28 45.55 -6.54
C SER A 933 -15.48 46.21 -5.86
N THR A 934 -16.64 46.10 -6.50
CA THR A 934 -17.94 46.56 -5.98
C THR A 934 -19.04 45.62 -6.42
N THR A 935 -20.08 45.49 -5.60
CA THR A 935 -21.25 44.66 -5.89
C THR A 935 -22.38 45.53 -6.38
N ILE A 936 -22.90 45.21 -7.56
CA ILE A 936 -24.05 45.86 -8.18
C ILE A 936 -25.25 44.96 -7.97
N ALA A 937 -26.21 45.41 -7.18
CA ALA A 937 -27.44 44.66 -6.96
C ALA A 937 -28.60 45.22 -7.76
N PHE A 938 -29.50 44.34 -8.19
CA PHE A 938 -30.75 44.70 -8.85
C PHE A 938 -31.87 43.72 -8.47
N SER A 939 -33.11 44.10 -8.73
CA SER A 939 -34.29 43.28 -8.45
C SER A 939 -35.17 43.15 -9.69
N LEU A 940 -35.78 41.98 -9.86
CA LEU A 940 -36.65 41.63 -10.98
C LEU A 940 -38.03 41.18 -10.48
N PRO A 941 -39.13 41.81 -10.94
CA PRO A 941 -40.49 41.46 -10.57
C PRO A 941 -41.04 40.25 -11.32
N GLU A 942 -40.39 39.83 -12.40
CA GLU A 942 -40.73 38.67 -13.22
C GLU A 942 -39.44 38.15 -13.87
N GLU A 943 -39.42 36.87 -14.27
CA GLU A 943 -38.33 36.31 -15.06
C GLU A 943 -38.13 37.15 -16.33
N SER A 944 -36.89 37.56 -16.61
CA SER A 944 -36.58 38.50 -17.69
C SER A 944 -35.18 38.31 -18.23
N LEU A 945 -35.02 38.49 -19.54
CA LEU A 945 -33.71 38.69 -20.17
C LEU A 945 -33.12 40.02 -19.67
N VAL A 946 -31.99 39.94 -18.98
CA VAL A 946 -31.36 41.07 -18.31
C VAL A 946 -29.96 41.28 -18.82
N ARG A 947 -29.65 42.54 -19.12
CA ARG A 947 -28.33 42.98 -19.53
C ARG A 947 -27.79 44.05 -18.58
N LEU A 948 -26.62 43.81 -17.99
CA LEU A 948 -25.92 44.73 -17.10
C LEU A 948 -24.59 45.17 -17.73
N ASP A 949 -24.48 46.45 -18.07
CA ASP A 949 -23.35 47.03 -18.77
C ASP A 949 -22.65 48.12 -17.94
N ILE A 950 -21.33 48.17 -18.00
CA ILE A 950 -20.49 49.24 -17.42
C ILE A 950 -20.02 50.19 -18.52
N PHE A 951 -20.13 51.48 -18.29
CA PHE A 951 -19.68 52.55 -19.18
C PHE A 951 -18.69 53.48 -18.50
N ASN A 952 -17.71 53.97 -19.24
CA ASN A 952 -16.86 55.07 -18.79
C ASN A 952 -17.58 56.42 -18.95
N ILE A 953 -16.95 57.51 -18.49
CA ILE A 953 -17.52 58.87 -18.59
C ILE A 953 -17.78 59.34 -20.03
N LYS A 954 -17.13 58.73 -21.04
CA LYS A 954 -17.36 59.01 -22.46
C LYS A 954 -18.54 58.21 -23.05
N GLY A 955 -19.22 57.40 -22.24
CA GLY A 955 -20.30 56.50 -22.66
C GLY A 955 -19.80 55.27 -23.44
N GLN A 956 -18.50 54.98 -23.41
CA GLN A 956 -17.96 53.78 -24.06
C GLN A 956 -18.19 52.58 -23.13
N LEU A 957 -18.65 51.47 -23.71
CA LEU A 957 -18.81 50.20 -22.99
C LEU A 957 -17.44 49.72 -22.51
N VAL A 958 -17.30 49.58 -21.20
CA VAL A 958 -16.11 49.09 -20.50
C VAL A 958 -16.19 47.58 -20.35
N LYS A 959 -17.36 47.07 -19.93
CA LYS A 959 -17.59 45.65 -19.68
C LYS A 959 -19.09 45.34 -19.70
N ASN A 960 -19.47 44.21 -20.28
CA ASN A 960 -20.76 43.58 -20.02
C ASN A 960 -20.58 42.59 -18.86
N LEU A 961 -21.37 42.75 -17.80
CA LEU A 961 -21.29 41.92 -16.60
C LEU A 961 -22.31 40.79 -16.59
N LEU A 962 -23.43 40.98 -17.28
CA LEU A 962 -24.53 40.03 -17.36
C LEU A 962 -25.28 40.25 -18.69
N ASP A 963 -25.64 39.17 -19.37
CA ASP A 963 -26.51 39.15 -20.56
C ASP A 963 -27.19 37.78 -20.64
N SER A 964 -28.18 37.55 -19.78
CA SER A 964 -28.84 36.24 -19.62
C SER A 964 -30.28 36.35 -19.13
N GLU A 965 -31.07 35.30 -19.33
CA GLU A 965 -32.38 35.16 -18.67
C GLU A 965 -32.17 34.93 -17.18
N MET A 966 -32.77 35.80 -16.37
CA MET A 966 -32.65 35.78 -14.92
C MET A 966 -34.03 35.56 -14.30
N PRO A 967 -34.17 34.70 -13.28
CA PRO A 967 -35.45 34.46 -12.63
C PRO A 967 -35.93 35.70 -11.87
N MET A 968 -37.23 35.73 -11.52
CA MET A 968 -37.78 36.72 -10.58
C MET A 968 -36.98 36.69 -9.27
N GLY A 969 -36.59 37.85 -8.74
CA GLY A 969 -35.80 37.92 -7.50
C GLY A 969 -34.84 39.09 -7.38
N LEU A 970 -34.14 39.14 -6.25
CA LEU A 970 -32.95 39.96 -6.03
C LEU A 970 -31.73 39.25 -6.60
N HIS A 971 -30.89 40.02 -7.28
CA HIS A 971 -29.67 39.55 -7.92
C HIS A 971 -28.54 40.51 -7.60
N SER A 972 -27.32 39.98 -7.57
CA SER A 972 -26.11 40.78 -7.40
C SER A 972 -25.04 40.30 -8.37
N VAL A 973 -24.26 41.26 -8.89
CA VAL A 973 -23.14 40.98 -9.79
C VAL A 973 -21.96 41.84 -9.36
N VAL A 974 -20.80 41.19 -9.18
CA VAL A 974 -19.57 41.87 -8.78
C VAL A 974 -18.85 42.43 -10.00
N TRP A 975 -18.44 43.69 -9.93
CA TRP A 975 -17.49 44.28 -10.87
C TRP A 975 -16.15 44.52 -10.18
N ASN A 976 -15.09 43.97 -10.74
CA ASN A 976 -13.72 44.03 -10.21
C ASN A 976 -12.85 45.14 -10.82
N GLY A 977 -13.47 46.20 -11.36
CA GLY A 977 -12.72 47.33 -11.93
C GLY A 977 -11.89 46.95 -13.16
N ARG A 978 -12.33 45.95 -13.94
CA ARG A 978 -11.66 45.52 -15.18
C ARG A 978 -12.56 45.72 -16.41
N ASP A 979 -11.93 45.92 -17.57
CA ASP A 979 -12.60 46.01 -18.87
C ASP A 979 -12.83 44.63 -19.53
N MET A 980 -13.31 44.62 -20.78
CA MET A 980 -13.54 43.41 -21.59
C MET A 980 -12.26 42.61 -21.89
N ASN A 981 -11.09 43.25 -21.89
CA ASN A 981 -9.80 42.57 -22.06
C ASN A 981 -9.21 42.12 -20.71
N ASN A 982 -10.02 42.17 -19.64
CA ASN A 982 -9.65 41.82 -18.27
C ASN A 982 -8.52 42.71 -17.71
N MET A 983 -8.28 43.89 -18.30
CA MET A 983 -7.29 44.86 -17.83
C MET A 983 -7.93 45.80 -16.81
N ALA A 984 -7.16 46.18 -15.78
CA ALA A 984 -7.66 47.07 -14.74
C ALA A 984 -7.88 48.49 -15.29
N VAL A 985 -9.07 49.04 -15.08
CA VAL A 985 -9.39 50.40 -15.53
C VAL A 985 -8.82 51.46 -14.57
N SER A 986 -8.74 52.72 -15.00
CA SER A 986 -8.20 53.82 -14.18
C SER A 986 -9.19 54.28 -13.11
N SER A 987 -8.72 54.85 -11.99
CA SER A 987 -9.59 55.56 -11.03
C SER A 987 -10.46 56.60 -11.74
N GLY A 988 -11.71 56.73 -11.32
CA GLY A 988 -12.64 57.65 -11.97
C GLY A 988 -14.11 57.25 -11.84
N VAL A 989 -14.97 58.06 -12.45
CA VAL A 989 -16.43 57.85 -12.47
C VAL A 989 -16.80 56.91 -13.60
N TYR A 990 -17.61 55.91 -13.26
CA TYR A 990 -18.21 54.96 -14.21
C TYR A 990 -19.73 54.95 -14.02
N PHE A 991 -20.43 54.48 -15.04
CA PHE A 991 -21.87 54.27 -15.00
C PHE A 991 -22.15 52.78 -15.19
N TYR A 992 -23.14 52.26 -14.48
CA TYR A 992 -23.65 50.92 -14.71
C TYR A 992 -25.13 51.02 -15.04
N ARG A 993 -25.55 50.24 -16.04
CA ARG A 993 -26.89 50.27 -16.57
C ARG A 993 -27.42 48.86 -16.67
N ILE A 994 -28.60 48.65 -16.07
CA ILE A 994 -29.39 47.46 -16.28
C ILE A 994 -30.50 47.74 -17.28
N SER A 995 -30.72 46.80 -18.20
CA SER A 995 -31.84 46.81 -19.14
C SER A 995 -32.55 45.47 -19.14
N SER A 996 -33.88 45.52 -19.10
CA SER A 996 -34.78 44.40 -19.40
C SER A 996 -35.69 44.77 -20.57
N PHE A 997 -36.60 43.87 -20.97
CA PHE A 997 -37.50 44.10 -22.11
C PHE A 997 -38.33 45.40 -22.01
N LYS A 998 -38.68 45.85 -20.78
CA LYS A 998 -39.56 47.01 -20.55
C LYS A 998 -38.88 48.20 -19.89
N ASN A 999 -37.80 47.99 -19.13
CA ASN A 999 -37.24 49.00 -18.24
C ASN A 999 -35.72 49.14 -18.42
N THR A 1000 -35.19 50.33 -18.18
CA THR A 1000 -33.75 50.59 -18.16
C THR A 1000 -33.42 51.57 -17.06
N ILE A 1001 -32.49 51.22 -16.17
CA ILE A 1001 -32.06 52.06 -15.05
C ILE A 1001 -30.55 52.21 -15.11
N THR A 1002 -30.03 53.41 -14.87
CA THR A 1002 -28.59 53.72 -14.87
C THR A 1002 -28.21 54.42 -13.58
N ASN A 1003 -27.15 53.95 -12.92
CA ASN A 1003 -26.56 54.57 -11.74
C ASN A 1003 -25.07 54.87 -11.98
N LYS A 1004 -24.46 55.67 -11.10
CA LYS A 1004 -23.04 56.05 -11.16
C LYS A 1004 -22.26 55.40 -10.02
N MET A 1005 -20.98 55.16 -10.25
CA MET A 1005 -20.03 54.61 -9.27
C MET A 1005 -18.66 55.30 -9.37
N LEU A 1006 -17.91 55.33 -8.27
CA LEU A 1006 -16.57 55.92 -8.19
C LEU A 1006 -15.54 54.85 -7.83
N LEU A 1007 -14.62 54.57 -8.76
CA LEU A 1007 -13.45 53.73 -8.51
C LEU A 1007 -12.31 54.59 -7.99
N MET A 1008 -11.74 54.23 -6.85
CA MET A 1008 -10.51 54.84 -6.31
C MET A 1008 -9.44 53.75 -6.18
N LYS A 1009 -8.40 53.77 -7.01
CA LYS A 1009 -7.19 52.98 -6.79
C LYS A 1009 -6.29 53.61 -5.75
#